data_AF-A0A162P2Y9-F1
#
_entry.id   AF-A0A162P2Y9-F1
#
_cell.length_a   1.000
_cell.length_b   1.000
_cell.length_c   1.000
_cell.angle_alpha   90.00
_cell.angle_beta   90.00
_cell.angle_gamma   90.00
#
_symmetry.space_group_name_H-M   'P 1'
#
loop_
_entity.id
_entity.type
_entity.pdbx_description
1 polymer ?
#
loop_
_entity_poly.entity_id
_entity_poly.type
_entity_poly.pdbx_seq_one_letter_code
_entity_poly.pdbx_strand_id
1 'polypeptide(L)'
;MQKLFILSLLGFFLPIVSLTQTVGKRSGNDLADSTSYVNLILPAICKGNKQVQLPLYLLEKTTVDRFKHNTSKVQQRKSLLNITGNVLYDMNYRSRIDTPYADREIYQHTIQTRLDITYKDRVPLKLYTTKRFSNSPLFRSYTDFNLQFNANDFVQLLKQWAIQAIEEVVRSNFSQIDSLKKILETKKERMNRHQLAMEKGSLDNEIQLEKERLYYKNKKAADMHVDITPVIELPAVELPQNKRKFTTQPNLAVSHFADSTRLQGMLSAISKRRNDLDSMKQEYHTLEMNYDKLVRSQQTAIKSLQQQVQGTASTDELAQLIRQHKLSDSLMSKRVKMLAALRNLSLGRSLADYSELTVKNISITGLQIEYNPGYYYAIAAGKVDYRFRDYLVPNRLRSTQYLGLVRFGKGTRTGNHIFLSYYTGRRQLFNSMVSVGQDSAVPSYMLAGLSLEGLWRINKNMALIGEVAKSTVPFYGRDSMAKSSWMNTLTDFSTRQNEAYSLRLNGFIPATQTKLMGSVRYFGSHFQSFSSFTTGSSQLRWMVKLDQPFFKRKLIIHSSIQQNEFNNPFVAANYKSSAVIGSIQANLRVKKWPFISVGYYPSYQLVKTDDDKFAESRYHTLSGSVGYHYNWKEIQLSSFLVYSQFYNNSLDSGFIYFNTRNILLTQTIQVNRLHYTLNAAANIGTDINVYSMEHLGQWTFSERFSIGAGIKAIKQVGVSSLFIGYSGNMGFRINKIGELQLSFDKGYLPGMARDLVKNNIGRITYYKQF
;
A
#
# COMPACT_ATOMS: atom_id res chain seq x y z
N MET A 1 39.14 -3.78 3.65
CA MET A 1 38.04 -2.81 3.88
C MET A 1 36.68 -3.44 4.22
N GLN A 2 36.12 -4.39 3.46
CA GLN A 2 34.72 -4.86 3.65
C GLN A 2 34.32 -5.29 5.09
N LYS A 3 35.21 -5.89 5.89
CA LYS A 3 34.90 -6.26 7.30
C LYS A 3 34.67 -5.06 8.24
N LEU A 4 35.27 -3.90 7.98
CA LEU A 4 35.16 -2.73 8.87
C LEU A 4 33.75 -2.13 8.90
N PHE A 5 33.09 -2.05 7.73
CA PHE A 5 31.79 -1.39 7.57
C PHE A 5 30.62 -2.17 8.21
N ILE A 6 30.82 -3.47 8.50
CA ILE A 6 29.85 -4.30 9.21
C ILE A 6 30.00 -4.13 10.72
N LEU A 7 31.25 -4.04 11.22
CA LEU A 7 31.53 -3.78 12.64
C LEU A 7 31.04 -2.39 13.09
N SER A 8 31.21 -1.36 12.27
CA SER A 8 30.73 0.01 12.58
C SER A 8 29.20 0.14 12.70
N LEU A 9 28.44 -0.81 12.18
CA LEU A 9 26.97 -0.83 12.25
C LEU A 9 26.42 -1.70 13.40
N LEU A 10 27.23 -2.61 13.95
CA LEU A 10 26.86 -3.48 15.07
C LEU A 10 27.38 -2.98 16.43
N GLY A 11 28.52 -2.27 16.45
CA GLY A 11 29.16 -1.80 17.69
C GLY A 11 28.44 -0.70 18.48
N PHE A 12 27.21 -0.31 18.12
CA PHE A 12 26.48 0.83 18.71
C PHE A 12 25.24 0.47 19.54
N PHE A 13 24.99 -0.83 19.80
CA PHE A 13 23.79 -1.28 20.53
C PHE A 13 24.12 -1.92 21.89
N LEU A 14 23.90 -1.13 22.95
CA LEU A 14 23.55 -1.53 24.34
C LEU A 14 24.40 -2.61 25.06
N PRO A 15 25.20 -2.22 26.09
CA PRO A 15 25.36 -3.07 27.25
C PRO A 15 24.03 -3.12 28.05
N ILE A 16 23.73 -4.27 28.66
CA ILE A 16 22.55 -4.43 29.53
C ILE A 16 22.86 -3.77 30.88
N VAL A 17 22.16 -2.69 31.22
CA VAL A 17 22.31 -1.99 32.51
C VAL A 17 21.36 -2.62 33.54
N SER A 18 21.94 -3.21 34.58
CA SER A 18 21.20 -3.61 35.78
C SER A 18 21.10 -2.42 36.75
N LEU A 19 19.88 -2.00 37.07
CA LEU A 19 19.60 -0.98 38.09
C LEU A 19 19.12 -1.66 39.38
N THR A 20 20.03 -1.84 40.34
CA THR A 20 19.73 -2.31 41.70
C THR A 20 19.71 -1.14 42.67
N GLN A 21 18.52 -0.73 43.10
CA GLN A 21 18.35 0.38 44.05
C GLN A 21 18.35 -0.13 45.50
N THR A 22 19.54 -0.17 46.12
CA THR A 22 19.72 -0.62 47.51
C THR A 22 19.41 0.49 48.51
N VAL A 23 18.19 0.52 49.05
CA VAL A 23 17.79 1.45 50.12
C VAL A 23 18.24 0.90 51.48
N GLY A 24 19.40 1.34 51.95
CA GLY A 24 19.90 0.99 53.29
C GLY A 24 19.23 1.82 54.39
N LYS A 25 18.43 1.18 55.26
CA LYS A 25 18.00 1.82 56.52
C LYS A 25 19.19 1.92 57.47
N ARG A 26 19.65 3.15 57.76
CA ARG A 26 20.39 3.44 59.01
C ARG A 26 19.41 3.98 60.05
N SER A 27 19.61 3.56 61.29
CA SER A 27 19.04 4.21 62.48
C SER A 27 20.06 5.21 63.01
N GLY A 28 19.58 6.35 63.53
CA GLY A 28 20.40 7.45 64.02
C GLY A 28 19.82 8.80 63.60
N ASN A 29 19.57 9.67 64.57
CA ASN A 29 19.16 11.04 64.32
C ASN A 29 20.40 11.88 64.00
N ASP A 30 20.49 12.40 62.77
CA ASP A 30 21.27 13.61 62.47
C ASP A 30 20.73 14.25 61.18
N LEU A 31 20.68 15.58 61.16
CA LEU A 31 20.17 16.37 60.02
C LEU A 31 21.33 16.75 59.08
N ALA A 32 21.54 15.93 58.05
CA ALA A 32 22.47 16.20 56.95
C ALA A 32 21.89 15.77 55.59
N ASP A 33 22.20 16.52 54.53
CA ASP A 33 21.59 16.33 53.20
C ASP A 33 21.89 14.97 52.57
N SER A 34 20.81 14.22 52.28
CA SER A 34 20.87 12.88 51.68
C SER A 34 21.09 12.92 50.16
N THR A 35 22.28 13.39 49.76
CA THR A 35 22.74 13.35 48.37
C THR A 35 22.66 11.94 47.79
N SER A 36 21.75 11.76 46.83
CA SER A 36 21.43 10.45 46.25
C SER A 36 22.30 10.17 45.03
N TYR A 37 23.22 9.20 45.16
CA TYR A 37 24.12 8.78 44.09
C TYR A 37 23.59 7.56 43.33
N VAL A 38 23.78 7.55 42.00
CA VAL A 38 23.56 6.35 41.18
C VAL A 38 24.92 5.70 40.92
N ASN A 39 25.13 4.50 41.46
CA ASN A 39 26.30 3.67 41.19
C ASN A 39 26.13 2.96 39.84
N LEU A 40 26.87 3.40 38.82
CA LEU A 40 26.91 2.74 37.52
C LEU A 40 28.06 1.73 37.48
N ILE A 41 27.72 0.43 37.42
CA ILE A 41 28.68 -0.66 37.18
C ILE A 41 28.70 -0.93 35.68
N LEU A 42 29.82 -0.59 35.02
CA LEU A 42 30.02 -0.87 33.60
C LEU A 42 30.94 -2.10 33.46
N PRO A 43 30.48 -3.21 32.87
CA PRO A 43 31.33 -4.38 32.62
C PRO A 43 32.31 -4.07 31.48
N ALA A 44 33.59 -3.89 31.82
CA ALA A 44 34.65 -3.74 30.83
C ALA A 44 34.99 -5.10 30.19
N ILE A 45 35.20 -5.11 28.88
CA ILE A 45 35.46 -6.34 28.09
C ILE A 45 36.86 -6.93 28.37
N CYS A 46 37.73 -6.20 29.09
CA CYS A 46 38.96 -6.72 29.69
C CYS A 46 38.95 -6.49 31.21
N LYS A 47 39.52 -7.45 31.96
CA LYS A 47 39.46 -7.59 33.43
C LYS A 47 39.50 -6.27 34.23
N GLY A 48 38.34 -5.82 34.73
CA GLY A 48 38.23 -4.77 35.73
C GLY A 48 36.92 -3.98 35.67
N ASN A 49 36.02 -4.19 36.64
CA ASN A 49 34.81 -3.38 36.77
C ASN A 49 35.14 -2.02 37.38
N LYS A 50 35.06 -0.94 36.60
CA LYS A 50 35.04 0.42 37.15
C LYS A 50 33.62 0.79 37.56
N GLN A 51 33.45 1.17 38.82
CA GLN A 51 32.27 1.90 39.27
C GLN A 51 32.44 3.38 38.92
N VAL A 52 31.37 4.00 38.43
CA VAL A 52 31.27 5.46 38.24
C VAL A 52 30.09 5.95 39.06
N GLN A 53 30.35 6.90 39.96
CA GLN A 53 29.31 7.63 40.68
C GLN A 53 29.00 8.93 39.94
N LEU A 54 27.72 9.16 39.68
CA LEU A 54 27.23 10.41 39.10
C LEU A 54 26.37 11.14 40.15
N PRO A 55 26.71 12.39 40.53
CA PRO A 55 25.85 13.21 41.38
C PRO A 55 24.60 13.64 40.61
N LEU A 56 23.44 13.49 41.24
CA LEU A 56 22.15 13.70 40.60
C LEU A 56 21.65 15.14 40.86
N TYR A 57 22.16 16.08 40.06
CA TYR A 57 21.74 17.49 40.14
C TYR A 57 20.25 17.66 39.82
N LEU A 58 19.49 18.12 40.81
CA LEU A 58 18.10 18.52 40.66
C LEU A 58 17.97 19.75 39.75
N LEU A 59 17.06 19.69 38.78
CA LEU A 59 16.74 20.85 37.93
C LEU A 59 16.02 21.91 38.75
N GLU A 60 16.73 22.99 39.04
CA GLU A 60 16.21 24.17 39.74
C GLU A 60 15.08 24.85 38.96
N LYS A 61 14.04 25.30 39.67
CA LYS A 61 12.88 25.98 39.06
C LYS A 61 13.25 27.41 38.66
N THR A 62 13.76 27.58 37.45
CA THR A 62 13.89 28.91 36.85
C THR A 62 12.53 29.59 36.73
N THR A 63 12.43 30.81 37.25
CA THR A 63 11.24 31.66 37.19
C THR A 63 11.01 32.15 35.76
N VAL A 64 9.76 32.09 35.29
CA VAL A 64 9.41 32.40 33.89
C VAL A 64 9.21 33.91 33.71
N ASP A 65 10.28 34.60 33.31
CA ASP A 65 10.19 36.00 32.91
C ASP A 65 9.41 36.18 31.60
N ARG A 66 8.45 37.11 31.60
CA ARG A 66 7.51 37.33 30.47
C ARG A 66 8.10 38.22 29.39
N PHE A 67 9.16 37.76 28.71
CA PHE A 67 9.62 38.39 27.49
C PHE A 67 8.56 38.32 26.39
N LYS A 68 7.99 39.47 26.02
CA LYS A 68 7.13 39.63 24.85
C LYS A 68 7.98 39.46 23.57
N HIS A 69 8.15 38.22 23.13
CA HIS A 69 8.69 37.96 21.80
C HIS A 69 7.77 38.56 20.73
N ASN A 70 8.18 39.69 20.15
CA ASN A 70 7.70 40.12 18.85
C ASN A 70 8.08 39.05 17.82
N THR A 71 7.15 38.15 17.54
CA THR A 71 7.30 37.08 16.54
C THR A 71 7.19 37.64 15.13
N SER A 72 8.21 38.42 14.74
CA SER A 72 8.53 38.62 13.33
C SER A 72 8.54 37.25 12.66
N LYS A 73 7.70 37.07 11.64
CA LYS A 73 7.50 35.76 11.00
C LYS A 73 8.81 35.34 10.34
N VAL A 74 9.60 34.54 11.05
CA VAL A 74 10.80 33.89 10.52
C VAL A 74 10.37 33.14 9.28
N GLN A 75 10.75 33.65 8.11
CA GLN A 75 10.43 33.02 6.84
C GLN A 75 11.15 31.68 6.81
N GLN A 76 10.43 30.61 7.14
CA GLN A 76 10.94 29.25 7.07
C GLN A 76 11.47 29.03 5.65
N ARG A 77 12.80 28.92 5.53
CA ARG A 77 13.49 28.75 4.25
C ARG A 77 12.93 27.47 3.62
N LYS A 78 12.13 27.63 2.55
CA LYS A 78 11.48 26.50 1.86
C LYS A 78 12.54 25.46 1.51
N SER A 79 12.26 24.19 1.78
CA SER A 79 13.28 23.17 1.59
C SER A 79 13.67 23.08 0.13
N LEU A 80 14.98 23.05 -0.14
CA LEU A 80 15.48 22.79 -1.50
C LEU A 80 15.07 21.38 -1.95
N LEU A 81 14.93 20.45 -1.00
CA LEU A 81 14.71 19.04 -1.22
C LEU A 81 13.89 18.47 -0.05
N ASN A 82 12.70 17.95 -0.34
CA ASN A 82 11.97 17.09 0.59
C ASN A 82 12.22 15.62 0.18
N ILE A 83 12.60 14.76 1.12
CA ILE A 83 12.81 13.34 0.88
C ILE A 83 12.00 12.56 1.90
N THR A 84 11.05 11.75 1.41
CA THR A 84 10.40 10.69 2.19
C THR A 84 10.68 9.34 1.52
N GLY A 85 10.35 8.24 2.19
CA GLY A 85 10.40 6.92 1.57
C GLY A 85 10.74 5.80 2.52
N ASN A 86 11.37 4.75 1.98
CA ASN A 86 11.73 3.57 2.76
C ASN A 86 13.05 2.92 2.30
N VAL A 87 13.73 2.31 3.26
CA VAL A 87 14.89 1.42 3.07
C VAL A 87 14.51 0.04 3.62
N LEU A 88 14.81 -1.00 2.84
CA LEU A 88 14.66 -2.40 3.19
C LEU A 88 16.02 -3.09 3.02
N TYR A 89 16.48 -3.80 4.05
CA TYR A 89 17.53 -4.79 3.96
C TYR A 89 16.92 -6.16 4.26
N ASP A 90 17.19 -7.13 3.40
CA ASP A 90 16.66 -8.48 3.48
C ASP A 90 17.79 -9.49 3.27
N MET A 91 18.10 -10.28 4.29
CA MET A 91 19.04 -11.38 4.24
C MET A 91 18.25 -12.69 4.39
N ASN A 92 18.23 -13.51 3.35
CA ASN A 92 17.60 -14.83 3.29
C ASN A 92 18.70 -15.90 3.19
N TYR A 93 18.81 -16.73 4.23
CA TYR A 93 19.63 -17.92 4.32
C TYR A 93 18.80 -19.18 4.03
N ARG A 94 19.37 -20.15 3.30
CA ARG A 94 18.78 -21.47 3.05
C ARG A 94 19.87 -22.54 3.06
N SER A 95 19.72 -23.59 3.88
CA SER A 95 20.69 -24.69 3.91
C SER A 95 20.68 -25.52 2.62
N ARG A 96 19.55 -25.57 1.91
CA ARG A 96 19.39 -26.19 0.58
C ARG A 96 18.41 -25.39 -0.28
N ILE A 97 18.43 -25.61 -1.59
CA ILE A 97 17.42 -25.08 -2.52
C ILE A 97 16.67 -26.20 -3.23
N ASP A 98 15.38 -25.95 -3.43
CA ASP A 98 14.49 -26.80 -4.25
C ASP A 98 14.72 -26.49 -5.74
N THR A 99 15.82 -27.02 -6.28
CA THR A 99 16.17 -26.95 -7.71
C THR A 99 16.96 -28.19 -8.13
N PRO A 100 17.08 -28.50 -9.44
CA PRO A 100 17.98 -29.53 -9.93
C PRO A 100 19.47 -29.30 -9.61
N TYR A 101 19.86 -28.08 -9.21
CA TYR A 101 21.22 -27.76 -8.80
C TYR A 101 21.39 -27.96 -7.29
N ALA A 102 22.25 -28.91 -6.91
CA ALA A 102 22.53 -29.24 -5.52
C ALA A 102 23.51 -28.25 -4.87
N ASP A 103 23.00 -27.08 -4.45
CA ASP A 103 23.75 -26.05 -3.73
C ASP A 103 23.25 -25.91 -2.26
N ARG A 104 24.14 -25.46 -1.36
CA ARG A 104 23.95 -25.50 0.09
C ARG A 104 24.43 -24.23 0.78
N GLU A 105 23.95 -23.99 2.00
CA GLU A 105 24.36 -22.85 2.84
C GLU A 105 24.31 -21.50 2.11
N ILE A 106 23.22 -21.27 1.36
CA ILE A 106 23.07 -20.12 0.48
C ILE A 106 22.59 -18.91 1.28
N TYR A 107 23.40 -17.87 1.30
CA TYR A 107 23.08 -16.55 1.80
C TYR A 107 22.77 -15.62 0.63
N GLN A 108 21.59 -15.00 0.64
CA GLN A 108 21.19 -13.98 -0.31
C GLN A 108 20.88 -12.69 0.44
N HIS A 109 21.55 -11.61 0.08
CA HIS A 109 21.33 -10.28 0.64
C HIS A 109 20.72 -9.37 -0.43
N THR A 110 19.69 -8.61 -0.04
CA THR A 110 18.98 -7.66 -0.90
C THR A 110 18.83 -6.34 -0.13
N ILE A 111 19.41 -5.27 -0.65
CA ILE A 111 19.16 -3.90 -0.19
C ILE A 111 18.26 -3.25 -1.22
N GLN A 112 17.10 -2.74 -0.80
CA GLN A 112 16.19 -1.96 -1.62
C GLN A 112 15.98 -0.59 -0.97
N THR A 113 16.05 0.47 -1.77
CA THR A 113 15.71 1.82 -1.32
C THR A 113 14.70 2.40 -2.29
N ARG A 114 13.66 3.03 -1.75
CA ARG A 114 12.70 3.85 -2.48
C ARG A 114 12.65 5.21 -1.81
N LEU A 115 13.04 6.25 -2.53
CA LEU A 115 12.90 7.64 -2.10
C LEU A 115 11.88 8.35 -2.99
N ASP A 116 10.86 8.94 -2.39
CA ASP A 116 9.95 9.86 -3.04
C ASP A 116 10.48 11.29 -2.73
N ILE A 117 11.12 11.92 -3.73
CA ILE A 117 11.94 13.14 -3.61
C ILE A 117 11.20 14.30 -4.27
N THR A 118 10.95 15.40 -3.55
CA THR A 118 10.38 16.62 -4.14
C THR A 118 11.40 17.75 -4.16
N TYR A 119 11.81 18.18 -5.35
CA TYR A 119 12.75 19.30 -5.53
C TYR A 119 12.01 20.66 -5.52
N LYS A 120 12.45 21.59 -4.66
CA LYS A 120 11.87 22.93 -4.44
C LYS A 120 10.35 22.92 -4.23
N ASP A 121 9.85 21.90 -3.54
CA ASP A 121 8.41 21.61 -3.35
C ASP A 121 7.60 21.55 -4.66
N ARG A 122 8.26 21.31 -5.81
CA ARG A 122 7.71 21.49 -7.16
C ARG A 122 7.82 20.30 -8.10
N VAL A 123 8.94 19.57 -8.09
CA VAL A 123 9.15 18.46 -9.03
C VAL A 123 9.26 17.14 -8.25
N PRO A 124 8.23 16.26 -8.30
CA PRO A 124 8.27 14.95 -7.67
C PRO A 124 9.08 13.98 -8.54
N LEU A 125 10.13 13.41 -7.96
CA LEU A 125 11.02 12.41 -8.54
C LEU A 125 11.00 11.17 -7.64
N LYS A 126 11.14 9.98 -8.22
CA LYS A 126 11.16 8.72 -7.47
C LYS A 126 12.46 7.98 -7.74
N LEU A 127 13.28 7.81 -6.72
CA LEU A 127 14.55 7.09 -6.80
C LEU A 127 14.40 5.69 -6.19
N TYR A 128 14.47 4.68 -7.05
CA TYR A 128 14.55 3.28 -6.68
C TYR A 128 15.98 2.79 -6.83
N THR A 129 16.52 2.10 -5.83
CA THR A 129 17.76 1.32 -5.96
C THR A 129 17.53 -0.09 -5.46
N THR A 130 18.25 -1.06 -6.02
CA THR A 130 18.22 -2.45 -5.55
C THR A 130 19.57 -3.10 -5.76
N LYS A 131 20.27 -3.44 -4.67
CA LYS A 131 21.53 -4.19 -4.69
C LYS A 131 21.28 -5.58 -4.13
N ARG A 132 21.48 -6.62 -4.96
CA ARG A 132 21.41 -8.03 -4.55
C ARG A 132 22.75 -8.70 -4.72
N PHE A 133 23.14 -9.52 -3.75
CA PHE A 133 24.34 -10.33 -3.79
C PHE A 133 24.15 -11.65 -3.03
N SER A 134 24.93 -12.66 -3.39
CA SER A 134 24.89 -14.00 -2.77
C SER A 134 26.28 -14.63 -2.78
N ASN A 135 26.51 -15.61 -1.89
CA ASN A 135 27.68 -16.49 -1.94
C ASN A 135 27.55 -17.60 -3.01
N SER A 136 26.33 -17.94 -3.41
CA SER A 136 26.06 -19.01 -4.38
C SER A 136 26.34 -18.54 -5.82
N PRO A 137 27.06 -19.34 -6.64
CA PRO A 137 27.31 -19.02 -8.04
C PRO A 137 26.04 -19.11 -8.89
N LEU A 138 24.98 -19.76 -8.39
CA LEU A 138 23.70 -19.87 -9.08
C LEU A 138 22.92 -18.55 -9.08
N PHE A 139 23.16 -17.63 -8.14
CA PHE A 139 22.39 -16.39 -8.05
C PHE A 139 23.19 -15.19 -8.56
N ARG A 140 22.62 -14.48 -9.55
CA ARG A 140 23.24 -13.26 -10.08
C ARG A 140 23.29 -12.16 -9.02
N SER A 141 24.50 -11.70 -8.70
CA SER A 141 24.71 -10.42 -8.03
C SER A 141 24.45 -9.26 -9.01
N TYR A 142 23.73 -8.22 -8.58
CA TYR A 142 23.45 -7.04 -9.39
C TYR A 142 23.22 -5.78 -8.54
N THR A 143 23.39 -4.61 -9.16
CA THR A 143 22.96 -3.31 -8.59
C THR A 143 22.14 -2.59 -9.65
N ASP A 144 20.84 -2.42 -9.37
CA ASP A 144 19.91 -1.61 -10.16
C ASP A 144 19.77 -0.21 -9.54
N PHE A 145 19.61 0.79 -10.39
CA PHE A 145 19.23 2.18 -10.07
C PHE A 145 18.14 2.57 -11.05
N ASN A 146 17.11 3.30 -10.61
CA ASN A 146 16.13 3.95 -11.47
C ASN A 146 15.63 5.26 -10.83
N LEU A 147 15.85 6.39 -11.52
CA LEU A 147 15.27 7.69 -11.20
C LEU A 147 14.10 7.96 -12.16
N GLN A 148 12.89 8.15 -11.63
CA GLN A 148 11.66 8.37 -12.38
C GLN A 148 11.03 9.73 -12.12
N PHE A 149 10.33 10.27 -13.12
CA PHE A 149 9.35 11.36 -13.03
C PHE A 149 8.07 10.90 -13.74
N ASN A 150 6.90 11.20 -13.16
CA ASN A 150 5.61 10.75 -13.66
C ASN A 150 4.59 11.90 -13.61
N ALA A 151 3.94 12.19 -14.74
CA ALA A 151 2.96 13.27 -14.84
C ALA A 151 1.79 13.11 -13.87
N ASN A 152 1.40 11.89 -13.50
CA ASN A 152 0.28 11.68 -12.59
C ASN A 152 0.60 12.17 -11.16
N ASP A 153 1.81 11.90 -10.66
CA ASP A 153 2.26 12.40 -9.36
C ASP A 153 2.37 13.94 -9.38
N PHE A 154 2.92 14.49 -10.47
CA PHE A 154 3.00 15.95 -10.67
C PHE A 154 1.63 16.62 -10.79
N VAL A 155 0.64 16.00 -11.47
CA VAL A 155 -0.72 16.53 -11.58
C VAL A 155 -1.47 16.43 -10.24
N GLN A 156 -1.25 15.41 -9.42
CA GLN A 156 -1.80 15.38 -8.06
C GLN A 156 -1.18 16.49 -7.18
N LEU A 157 0.12 16.75 -7.32
CA LEU A 157 0.80 17.86 -6.65
C LEU A 157 0.28 19.23 -7.11
N LEU A 158 0.03 19.41 -8.42
CA LEU A 158 -0.64 20.61 -8.96
C LEU A 158 -2.05 20.79 -8.40
N LYS A 159 -2.85 19.71 -8.29
CA LYS A 159 -4.17 19.73 -7.66
C LYS A 159 -4.10 20.14 -6.19
N GLN A 160 -3.08 19.68 -5.45
CA GLN A 160 -2.85 20.11 -4.06
C GLN A 160 -2.54 21.61 -3.95
N TRP A 161 -1.68 22.17 -4.81
CA TRP A 161 -1.43 23.61 -4.82
C TRP A 161 -2.66 24.42 -5.25
N ALA A 162 -3.43 23.93 -6.23
CA ALA A 162 -4.68 24.56 -6.63
C ALA A 162 -5.69 24.59 -5.46
N ILE A 163 -5.83 23.49 -4.72
CA ILE A 163 -6.66 23.43 -3.50
C ILE A 163 -6.15 24.40 -2.43
N GLN A 164 -4.84 24.47 -2.19
CA GLN A 164 -4.26 25.41 -1.23
C GLN A 164 -4.52 26.87 -1.61
N ALA A 165 -4.32 27.24 -2.89
CA ALA A 165 -4.61 28.58 -3.39
C ALA A 165 -6.13 28.91 -3.34
N ILE A 166 -6.99 27.92 -3.60
CA ILE A 166 -8.45 28.05 -3.41
C ILE A 166 -8.77 28.29 -1.94
N GLU A 167 -8.16 27.56 -1.00
CA GLU A 167 -8.38 27.78 0.43
C GLU A 167 -7.89 29.16 0.88
N GLU A 168 -6.78 29.67 0.36
CA GLU A 168 -6.31 31.03 0.64
C GLU A 168 -7.27 32.10 0.11
N VAL A 169 -7.72 31.99 -1.15
CA VAL A 169 -8.65 32.94 -1.78
C VAL A 169 -10.06 32.87 -1.16
N VAL A 170 -10.53 31.68 -0.78
CA VAL A 170 -11.81 31.56 -0.08
C VAL A 170 -11.68 32.10 1.35
N ARG A 171 -10.57 31.87 2.06
CA ARG A 171 -10.35 32.47 3.40
C ARG A 171 -10.31 34.00 3.35
N SER A 172 -9.66 34.62 2.37
CA SER A 172 -9.65 36.09 2.26
C SER A 172 -11.03 36.67 1.96
N ASN A 173 -11.82 36.03 1.08
CA ASN A 173 -13.21 36.41 0.82
C ASN A 173 -14.11 36.28 2.06
N PHE A 174 -13.79 35.35 2.97
CA PHE A 174 -14.48 35.13 4.24
C PHE A 174 -13.77 35.76 5.45
N SER A 175 -12.92 36.78 5.24
CA SER A 175 -12.17 37.48 6.31
C SER A 175 -13.03 38.07 7.44
N GLN A 176 -14.33 38.28 7.21
CA GLN A 176 -15.31 38.64 8.25
C GLN A 176 -15.45 37.57 9.35
N ILE A 177 -15.12 36.31 9.08
CA ILE A 177 -15.17 35.23 10.08
C ILE A 177 -14.19 35.49 11.23
N ASP A 178 -12.98 35.99 10.94
CA ASP A 178 -11.98 36.28 11.98
C ASP A 178 -12.38 37.49 12.84
N SER A 179 -13.05 38.50 12.26
CA SER A 179 -13.57 39.63 13.04
C SER A 179 -14.77 39.21 13.91
N LEU A 180 -15.70 38.41 13.37
CA LEU A 180 -16.82 37.84 14.13
C LEU A 180 -16.36 36.92 15.26
N LYS A 181 -15.32 36.11 15.03
CA LYS A 181 -14.70 35.28 16.07
C LYS A 181 -14.16 36.14 17.21
N LYS A 182 -13.42 37.21 16.90
CA LYS A 182 -12.89 38.13 17.91
C LYS A 182 -14.00 38.85 18.69
N ILE A 183 -15.11 39.19 18.02
CA ILE A 183 -16.31 39.76 18.67
C ILE A 183 -16.96 38.74 19.61
N LEU A 184 -17.12 37.48 19.18
CA LEU A 184 -17.66 36.39 19.99
C LEU A 184 -16.79 36.09 21.22
N GLU A 185 -15.46 36.02 21.06
CA GLU A 185 -14.51 35.87 22.17
C GLU A 185 -14.64 37.03 23.17
N THR A 186 -14.68 38.28 22.68
CA THR A 186 -14.88 39.48 23.51
C THR A 186 -16.23 39.48 24.25
N LYS A 187 -17.32 39.07 23.59
CA LYS A 187 -18.66 38.95 24.19
C LYS A 187 -18.70 37.83 25.24
N LYS A 188 -18.07 36.69 24.97
CA LYS A 188 -17.95 35.56 25.91
C LYS A 188 -17.16 35.97 27.16
N GLU A 189 -16.06 36.72 27.01
CA GLU A 189 -15.32 37.28 28.16
C GLU A 189 -16.13 38.30 28.97
N ARG A 190 -17.03 39.07 28.34
CA ARG A 190 -17.95 39.97 29.05
C ARG A 190 -19.01 39.16 29.80
N MET A 191 -19.67 38.21 29.13
CA MET A 191 -20.66 37.32 29.74
C MET A 191 -20.10 36.56 30.93
N ASN A 192 -18.92 35.95 30.79
CA ASN A 192 -18.22 35.27 31.88
C ASN A 192 -17.90 36.22 33.05
N ARG A 193 -17.51 37.48 32.78
CA ARG A 193 -17.29 38.49 33.83
C ARG A 193 -18.58 38.90 34.53
N HIS A 194 -19.69 39.07 33.80
CA HIS A 194 -21.00 39.37 34.41
C HIS A 194 -21.51 38.19 35.24
N GLN A 195 -21.36 36.96 34.75
CA GLN A 195 -21.72 35.74 35.51
C GLN A 195 -20.87 35.62 36.79
N LEU A 196 -19.53 35.73 36.69
CA LEU A 196 -18.64 35.72 37.86
C LEU A 196 -18.92 36.88 38.84
N ALA A 197 -19.43 38.02 38.37
CA ALA A 197 -19.84 39.15 39.21
C ALA A 197 -21.22 38.97 39.86
N MET A 198 -22.03 38.02 39.38
CA MET A 198 -23.21 37.53 40.10
C MET A 198 -22.80 36.44 41.10
N GLU A 199 -22.03 35.44 40.67
CA GLU A 199 -21.55 34.33 41.51
C GLU A 199 -20.63 34.75 42.68
N LYS A 200 -19.92 35.88 42.55
CA LYS A 200 -19.08 36.47 43.61
C LYS A 200 -19.68 37.73 44.24
N GLY A 201 -20.88 38.12 43.84
CA GLY A 201 -21.55 39.29 44.40
C GLY A 201 -22.05 39.01 45.80
N SER A 202 -21.90 39.97 46.71
CA SER A 202 -22.49 39.92 48.06
C SER A 202 -24.02 39.78 48.05
N LEU A 203 -24.67 40.01 46.92
CA LEU A 203 -26.12 40.19 46.78
C LEU A 203 -26.98 39.00 47.23
N ASP A 204 -26.63 37.75 46.97
CA ASP A 204 -27.44 36.62 47.46
C ASP A 204 -27.29 36.48 48.99
N ASN A 205 -26.10 36.73 49.54
CA ASN A 205 -25.89 36.81 50.99
C ASN A 205 -26.60 38.03 51.60
N GLU A 206 -26.63 39.19 50.93
CA GLU A 206 -27.35 40.38 51.40
C GLU A 206 -28.87 40.21 51.30
N ILE A 207 -29.40 39.54 50.26
CA ILE A 207 -30.81 39.13 50.21
C ILE A 207 -31.09 38.18 51.35
N GLN A 208 -30.23 37.19 51.61
CA GLN A 208 -30.45 36.26 52.70
C GLN A 208 -30.42 36.98 54.05
N LEU A 209 -29.45 37.86 54.29
CA LEU A 209 -29.36 38.67 55.50
C LEU A 209 -30.55 39.63 55.68
N GLU A 210 -31.05 40.28 54.62
CA GLU A 210 -32.27 41.13 54.73
C GLU A 210 -33.56 40.29 54.80
N LYS A 211 -33.63 39.09 54.21
CA LYS A 211 -34.73 38.14 54.43
C LYS A 211 -34.73 37.64 55.88
N GLU A 212 -33.58 37.29 56.42
CA GLU A 212 -33.42 36.91 57.83
C GLU A 212 -33.78 38.10 58.73
N ARG A 213 -33.32 39.31 58.43
CA ARG A 213 -33.69 40.54 59.16
C ARG A 213 -35.18 40.81 59.15
N LEU A 214 -35.85 40.67 58.00
CA LEU A 214 -37.31 40.81 57.86
C LEU A 214 -38.05 39.66 58.57
N TYR A 215 -37.54 38.44 58.50
CA TYR A 215 -38.06 37.29 59.22
C TYR A 215 -37.96 37.48 60.74
N TYR A 216 -36.83 37.94 61.28
CA TYR A 216 -36.68 38.28 62.70
C TYR A 216 -37.53 39.48 63.12
N LYS A 217 -37.69 40.50 62.25
CA LYS A 217 -38.59 41.63 62.49
C LYS A 217 -40.05 41.18 62.58
N ASN A 218 -40.51 40.35 61.66
CA ASN A 218 -41.88 39.84 61.63
C ASN A 218 -42.10 38.77 62.72
N LYS A 219 -41.09 37.96 63.06
CA LYS A 219 -41.15 37.04 64.20
C LYS A 219 -41.32 37.81 65.51
N LYS A 220 -40.59 38.92 65.72
CA LYS A 220 -40.82 39.82 66.87
C LYS A 220 -42.22 40.46 66.91
N ALA A 221 -42.96 40.49 65.81
CA ALA A 221 -44.36 40.91 65.79
C ALA A 221 -45.33 39.72 66.03
N ALA A 222 -44.99 38.52 65.56
CA ALA A 222 -45.78 37.30 65.76
C ALA A 222 -45.65 36.71 67.18
N ASP A 223 -44.45 36.73 67.77
CA ASP A 223 -44.17 36.32 69.16
C ASP A 223 -44.89 37.20 70.21
N MET A 224 -45.68 38.21 69.78
CA MET A 224 -46.47 39.09 70.66
C MET A 224 -47.92 38.63 70.86
N HIS A 225 -48.42 37.66 70.08
CA HIS A 225 -49.74 37.02 70.26
C HIS A 225 -49.71 35.56 69.77
N VAL A 226 -49.51 34.62 70.69
CA VAL A 226 -49.78 33.19 70.49
C VAL A 226 -50.45 32.66 71.74
N ASP A 227 -51.78 32.52 71.68
CA ASP A 227 -52.56 31.76 72.66
C ASP A 227 -52.88 30.37 72.06
N ILE A 228 -53.05 29.35 72.90
CA ILE A 228 -52.95 27.94 72.48
C ILE A 228 -54.30 27.24 72.54
N THR A 229 -54.74 26.61 71.44
CA THR A 229 -55.72 25.50 71.49
C THR A 229 -55.62 24.59 70.25
N PRO A 230 -55.62 23.25 70.41
CA PRO A 230 -55.72 22.29 69.31
C PRO A 230 -57.13 21.69 69.18
N VAL A 231 -57.55 21.20 68.00
CA VAL A 231 -58.51 20.06 67.87
C VAL A 231 -58.56 19.50 66.42
N ILE A 232 -58.20 18.21 66.27
CA ILE A 232 -58.37 17.29 65.12
C ILE A 232 -58.06 17.89 63.71
N GLU A 233 -58.47 17.44 62.50
CA GLU A 233 -59.20 16.27 61.95
C GLU A 233 -58.38 15.55 60.83
N LEU A 234 -58.91 14.46 60.26
CA LEU A 234 -58.34 13.73 59.11
C LEU A 234 -59.41 13.36 58.06
N PRO A 235 -59.22 13.72 56.77
CA PRO A 235 -59.91 13.08 55.66
C PRO A 235 -58.96 12.18 54.84
N ALA A 236 -59.34 10.92 54.62
CA ALA A 236 -58.66 10.02 53.69
C ALA A 236 -59.27 10.12 52.28
N VAL A 237 -58.44 10.33 51.26
CA VAL A 237 -58.85 10.33 49.83
C VAL A 237 -57.79 9.60 48.99
N GLU A 238 -58.24 8.97 47.90
CA GLU A 238 -57.58 7.85 47.23
C GLU A 238 -56.47 8.22 46.22
N LEU A 239 -55.75 7.19 45.75
CA LEU A 239 -54.74 7.26 44.69
C LEU A 239 -55.36 7.16 43.28
N PRO A 240 -55.04 8.08 42.36
CA PRO A 240 -55.04 7.82 40.93
C PRO A 240 -53.60 7.74 40.41
N GLN A 241 -53.15 6.55 39.99
CA GLN A 241 -51.89 6.44 39.23
C GLN A 241 -52.07 7.00 37.82
N ASN A 242 -51.45 8.14 37.48
CA ASN A 242 -51.01 8.37 36.11
C ASN A 242 -49.90 9.42 35.96
N LYS A 243 -48.85 9.07 35.20
CA LYS A 243 -47.62 9.89 35.06
C LYS A 243 -47.79 10.98 34.01
N ARG A 244 -48.32 12.15 34.39
CA ARG A 244 -48.14 13.41 33.63
C ARG A 244 -47.02 14.24 34.24
N LYS A 245 -46.28 14.97 33.41
CA LYS A 245 -45.12 15.76 33.85
C LYS A 245 -45.57 16.89 34.76
N PHE A 246 -45.02 16.94 35.98
CA PHE A 246 -45.16 18.09 36.87
C PHE A 246 -44.52 19.33 36.22
N THR A 247 -45.36 20.29 35.84
CA THR A 247 -44.94 21.65 35.50
C THR A 247 -45.34 22.56 36.65
N THR A 248 -44.70 22.36 37.81
CA THR A 248 -45.01 23.10 39.03
C THR A 248 -44.51 24.54 38.92
N GLN A 249 -45.38 25.45 38.47
CA GLN A 249 -45.30 26.86 38.87
C GLN A 249 -45.84 26.99 40.30
N PRO A 250 -45.03 27.37 41.29
CA PRO A 250 -45.55 27.68 42.61
C PRO A 250 -46.17 29.08 42.60
N ASN A 251 -47.45 29.18 42.24
CA ASN A 251 -48.26 30.39 42.51
C ASN A 251 -48.61 30.48 44.01
N LEU A 252 -47.57 30.53 44.84
CA LEU A 252 -47.65 30.89 46.25
C LEU A 252 -47.75 32.41 46.33
N ALA A 253 -48.97 32.92 46.49
CA ALA A 253 -49.26 34.35 46.60
C ALA A 253 -48.80 34.90 47.96
N VAL A 254 -47.49 35.15 48.10
CA VAL A 254 -46.90 35.79 49.29
C VAL A 254 -47.10 37.31 49.23
N SER A 255 -48.34 37.75 49.48
CA SER A 255 -48.76 39.17 49.38
C SER A 255 -48.40 40.04 50.60
N HIS A 256 -47.81 39.48 51.66
CA HIS A 256 -47.65 40.15 52.97
C HIS A 256 -46.20 40.49 53.37
N PHE A 257 -45.28 40.66 52.40
CA PHE A 257 -43.90 41.15 52.64
C PHE A 257 -43.56 42.39 51.79
N ALA A 258 -44.56 43.23 51.48
CA ALA A 258 -44.42 44.34 50.53
C ALA A 258 -43.60 45.55 51.05
N ASP A 259 -43.68 45.87 52.35
CA ASP A 259 -43.14 47.12 52.92
C ASP A 259 -41.65 47.06 53.28
N SER A 260 -40.81 46.77 52.28
CA SER A 260 -39.39 47.13 52.33
C SER A 260 -38.87 47.53 50.95
N THR A 261 -38.90 48.85 50.69
CA THR A 261 -38.34 49.49 49.49
C THR A 261 -36.88 49.08 49.21
N ARG A 262 -36.10 48.80 50.27
CA ARG A 262 -34.72 48.27 50.16
C ARG A 262 -34.66 46.86 49.54
N LEU A 263 -35.52 45.93 49.98
CA LEU A 263 -35.55 44.56 49.43
C LEU A 263 -36.07 44.57 47.99
N GLN A 264 -37.13 45.36 47.70
CA GLN A 264 -37.61 45.57 46.33
C GLN A 264 -36.52 46.19 45.43
N GLY A 265 -35.74 47.15 45.94
CA GLY A 265 -34.58 47.73 45.25
C GLY A 265 -33.50 46.71 44.91
N MET A 266 -33.20 45.77 45.83
CA MET A 266 -32.24 44.69 45.58
C MET A 266 -32.77 43.66 44.59
N LEU A 267 -34.03 43.22 44.74
CA LEU A 267 -34.66 42.25 43.85
C LEU A 267 -34.81 42.80 42.42
N SER A 268 -35.14 44.08 42.26
CA SER A 268 -35.21 44.75 40.96
C SER A 268 -33.82 44.99 40.35
N ALA A 269 -32.80 45.30 41.15
CA ALA A 269 -31.41 45.36 40.67
C ALA A 269 -30.91 44.01 40.15
N ILE A 270 -31.33 42.90 40.79
CA ILE A 270 -30.95 41.53 40.39
C ILE A 270 -31.75 41.05 39.19
N SER A 271 -33.06 41.30 39.12
CA SER A 271 -33.85 41.01 37.92
C SER A 271 -33.33 41.78 36.72
N LYS A 272 -32.93 43.05 36.90
CA LYS A 272 -32.24 43.84 35.87
C LYS A 272 -30.93 43.18 35.42
N ARG A 273 -30.00 42.87 36.33
CA ARG A 273 -28.73 42.18 35.99
C ARG A 273 -28.94 40.83 35.30
N ARG A 274 -30.00 40.09 35.68
CA ARG A 274 -30.38 38.82 35.06
C ARG A 274 -30.91 39.02 33.64
N ASN A 275 -31.78 40.00 33.44
CA ASN A 275 -32.27 40.40 32.11
C ASN A 275 -31.14 40.91 31.21
N ASP A 276 -30.20 41.70 31.75
CA ASP A 276 -29.00 42.15 31.03
C ASP A 276 -28.14 40.94 30.59
N LEU A 277 -27.94 39.97 31.47
CA LEU A 277 -27.15 38.76 31.20
C LEU A 277 -27.85 37.81 30.20
N ASP A 278 -29.16 37.64 30.30
CA ASP A 278 -29.93 36.82 29.36
C ASP A 278 -30.09 37.52 27.99
N SER A 279 -30.12 38.85 27.94
CA SER A 279 -29.97 39.64 26.71
C SER A 279 -28.59 39.44 26.06
N MET A 280 -27.51 39.47 26.85
CA MET A 280 -26.16 39.14 26.35
C MET A 280 -26.06 37.70 25.81
N LYS A 281 -26.75 36.72 26.41
CA LYS A 281 -26.84 35.35 25.87
C LYS A 281 -27.57 35.32 24.52
N GLN A 282 -28.70 36.01 24.38
CA GLN A 282 -29.45 36.07 23.12
C GLN A 282 -28.64 36.71 22.00
N GLU A 283 -27.96 37.83 22.28
CA GLU A 283 -27.04 38.48 21.34
C GLU A 283 -25.86 37.54 20.98
N TYR A 284 -25.25 36.90 21.98
CA TYR A 284 -24.17 35.94 21.78
C TYR A 284 -24.60 34.77 20.89
N HIS A 285 -25.74 34.12 21.15
CA HIS A 285 -26.24 33.02 20.31
C HIS A 285 -26.63 33.49 18.90
N THR A 286 -27.11 34.72 18.73
CA THR A 286 -27.38 35.28 17.38
C THR A 286 -26.09 35.48 16.60
N LEU A 287 -25.03 35.99 17.24
CA LEU A 287 -23.69 36.11 16.65
C LEU A 287 -23.06 34.73 16.38
N GLU A 288 -23.26 33.77 17.28
CA GLU A 288 -22.76 32.40 17.19
C GLU A 288 -23.40 31.66 16.00
N MET A 289 -24.73 31.72 15.85
CA MET A 289 -25.43 31.17 14.68
C MET A 289 -24.97 31.81 13.36
N ASN A 290 -24.72 33.12 13.34
CA ASN A 290 -24.23 33.81 12.13
C ASN A 290 -22.77 33.42 11.79
N TYR A 291 -21.90 33.32 12.80
CA TYR A 291 -20.54 32.79 12.64
C TYR A 291 -20.57 31.34 12.13
N ASP A 292 -21.38 30.47 12.72
CA ASP A 292 -21.49 29.07 12.33
C ASP A 292 -22.03 28.91 10.90
N LYS A 293 -23.01 29.74 10.52
CA LYS A 293 -23.54 29.82 9.14
C LYS A 293 -22.45 30.22 8.14
N LEU A 294 -21.59 31.19 8.47
CA LEU A 294 -20.47 31.61 7.63
C LEU A 294 -19.36 30.55 7.55
N VAL A 295 -18.99 29.92 8.67
CA VAL A 295 -18.01 28.81 8.68
C VAL A 295 -18.52 27.62 7.86
N ARG A 296 -19.80 27.26 7.98
CA ARG A 296 -20.43 26.20 7.18
C ARG A 296 -20.48 26.55 5.69
N SER A 297 -20.74 27.81 5.32
CA SER A 297 -20.71 28.24 3.91
C SER A 297 -19.29 28.25 3.33
N GLN A 298 -18.30 28.74 4.08
CA GLN A 298 -16.88 28.70 3.73
C GLN A 298 -16.40 27.25 3.50
N GLN A 299 -16.70 26.34 4.43
CA GLN A 299 -16.36 24.91 4.28
C GLN A 299 -17.07 24.25 3.10
N THR A 300 -18.31 24.64 2.81
CA THR A 300 -19.07 24.09 1.67
C THR A 300 -18.48 24.56 0.33
N ALA A 301 -18.08 25.84 0.23
CA ALA A 301 -17.38 26.37 -0.93
C ALA A 301 -16.00 25.72 -1.13
N ILE A 302 -15.22 25.51 -0.07
CA ILE A 302 -13.94 24.79 -0.16
C ILE A 302 -14.19 23.35 -0.65
N LYS A 303 -15.15 22.63 -0.07
CA LYS A 303 -15.45 21.22 -0.43
C LYS A 303 -15.95 21.08 -1.88
N SER A 304 -16.79 21.97 -2.38
CA SER A 304 -17.29 21.89 -3.77
C SER A 304 -16.17 22.16 -4.79
N LEU A 305 -15.31 23.15 -4.54
CA LEU A 305 -14.16 23.45 -5.39
C LEU A 305 -13.08 22.34 -5.31
N GLN A 306 -12.84 21.78 -4.12
CA GLN A 306 -11.99 20.58 -3.95
C GLN A 306 -12.52 19.40 -4.78
N GLN A 307 -13.84 19.15 -4.77
CA GLN A 307 -14.46 18.09 -5.59
C GLN A 307 -14.30 18.33 -7.10
N GLN A 308 -14.46 19.58 -7.56
CA GLN A 308 -14.23 19.93 -8.96
C GLN A 308 -12.76 19.69 -9.38
N VAL A 309 -11.79 20.21 -8.61
CA VAL A 309 -10.35 20.00 -8.85
C VAL A 309 -9.96 18.52 -8.80
N GLN A 310 -10.55 17.74 -7.89
CA GLN A 310 -10.31 16.30 -7.83
C GLN A 310 -10.91 15.56 -9.04
N GLY A 311 -12.14 15.88 -9.44
CA GLY A 311 -12.85 15.27 -10.57
C GLY A 311 -12.28 15.60 -11.95
N THR A 312 -11.59 16.74 -12.10
CA THR A 312 -10.87 17.15 -13.32
C THR A 312 -9.94 16.04 -13.84
N ALA A 313 -10.05 15.67 -15.11
CA ALA A 313 -9.24 14.62 -15.74
C ALA A 313 -8.07 15.16 -16.57
N SER A 314 -8.24 16.34 -17.18
CA SER A 314 -7.23 16.98 -18.02
C SER A 314 -6.46 18.09 -17.29
N THR A 315 -5.21 18.29 -17.71
CA THR A 315 -4.38 19.46 -17.35
C THR A 315 -4.98 20.77 -17.85
N ASP A 316 -5.72 20.74 -18.94
CA ASP A 316 -6.30 21.94 -19.57
C ASP A 316 -7.64 22.33 -18.94
N GLU A 317 -8.45 21.34 -18.54
CA GLU A 317 -9.60 21.53 -17.64
C GLU A 317 -9.15 22.18 -16.32
N LEU A 318 -8.04 21.72 -15.74
CA LEU A 318 -7.47 22.32 -14.52
C LEU A 318 -7.01 23.78 -14.76
N ALA A 319 -6.43 24.07 -15.93
CA ALA A 319 -6.08 25.43 -16.32
C ALA A 319 -7.31 26.34 -16.53
N GLN A 320 -8.43 25.80 -17.03
CA GLN A 320 -9.69 26.53 -17.16
C GLN A 320 -10.29 26.85 -15.78
N LEU A 321 -10.35 25.88 -14.87
CA LEU A 321 -10.82 26.07 -13.49
C LEU A 321 -9.98 27.13 -12.74
N ILE A 322 -8.65 27.04 -12.84
CA ILE A 322 -7.71 28.02 -12.25
C ILE A 322 -8.01 29.45 -12.72
N ARG A 323 -8.29 29.64 -14.02
CA ARG A 323 -8.67 30.94 -14.61
C ARG A 323 -10.06 31.40 -14.17
N GLN A 324 -11.05 30.51 -14.18
CA GLN A 324 -12.44 30.81 -13.80
C GLN A 324 -12.55 31.34 -12.37
N HIS A 325 -11.73 30.81 -11.45
CA HIS A 325 -11.67 31.25 -10.06
C HIS A 325 -10.62 32.33 -9.78
N LYS A 326 -10.08 32.99 -10.82
CA LYS A 326 -9.09 34.09 -10.72
C LYS A 326 -7.86 33.74 -9.87
N LEU A 327 -7.45 32.48 -9.85
CA LEU A 327 -6.25 32.03 -9.15
C LEU A 327 -4.99 32.48 -9.91
N SER A 328 -3.85 32.57 -9.22
CA SER A 328 -2.60 33.06 -9.84
C SER A 328 -2.15 32.19 -11.03
N ASP A 329 -1.98 32.80 -12.20
CA ASP A 329 -1.43 32.17 -13.42
C ASP A 329 -0.04 31.52 -13.20
N SER A 330 0.67 31.89 -12.12
CA SER A 330 1.92 31.24 -11.70
C SER A 330 1.77 29.72 -11.51
N LEU A 331 0.58 29.25 -11.11
CA LEU A 331 0.23 27.83 -10.98
C LEU A 331 0.33 27.07 -12.31
N MET A 332 0.02 27.72 -13.45
CA MET A 332 -0.01 27.08 -14.78
C MET A 332 0.95 27.75 -15.78
N SER A 333 2.10 28.17 -15.28
CA SER A 333 3.21 28.70 -16.09
C SER A 333 3.65 27.75 -17.22
N LYS A 334 4.29 28.29 -18.27
CA LYS A 334 4.77 27.50 -19.43
C LYS A 334 5.62 26.29 -19.03
N ARG A 335 6.45 26.41 -17.97
CA ARG A 335 7.28 25.32 -17.44
C ARG A 335 6.45 24.23 -16.75
N VAL A 336 5.39 24.60 -16.02
CA VAL A 336 4.44 23.64 -15.44
C VAL A 336 3.72 22.86 -16.53
N LYS A 337 3.23 23.54 -17.58
CA LYS A 337 2.56 22.86 -18.71
C LYS A 337 3.50 21.88 -19.42
N MET A 338 4.77 22.24 -19.63
CA MET A 338 5.78 21.34 -20.18
C MET A 338 6.01 20.09 -19.31
N LEU A 339 6.12 20.25 -17.99
CA LEU A 339 6.27 19.13 -17.05
C LEU A 339 5.01 18.25 -16.97
N ALA A 340 3.82 18.82 -17.11
CA ALA A 340 2.57 18.05 -17.12
C ALA A 340 2.35 17.29 -18.45
N ALA A 341 2.92 17.80 -19.55
CA ALA A 341 2.98 17.11 -20.83
C ALA A 341 4.04 15.98 -20.85
N LEU A 342 5.10 16.06 -20.03
CA LEU A 342 6.08 14.98 -19.84
C LEU A 342 5.45 13.82 -19.04
N ARG A 343 4.85 12.86 -19.75
CA ARG A 343 4.09 11.74 -19.16
C ARG A 343 4.95 10.86 -18.27
N ASN A 344 6.15 10.53 -18.74
CA ASN A 344 7.10 9.66 -18.06
C ASN A 344 8.52 10.09 -18.45
N LEU A 345 9.43 10.12 -17.49
CA LEU A 345 10.87 10.17 -17.71
C LEU A 345 11.49 9.19 -16.71
N SER A 346 12.28 8.24 -17.18
CA SER A 346 13.03 7.36 -16.29
C SER A 346 14.46 7.09 -16.79
N LEU A 347 15.41 7.13 -15.87
CA LEU A 347 16.84 6.96 -16.09
C LEU A 347 17.37 5.83 -15.21
N GLY A 348 18.06 4.87 -15.82
CA GLY A 348 18.44 3.60 -15.20
C GLY A 348 17.49 2.48 -15.61
N ARG A 349 17.12 1.60 -14.67
CA ARG A 349 16.40 0.37 -14.95
C ARG A 349 14.87 0.52 -14.99
N SER A 350 14.31 0.75 -16.17
CA SER A 350 12.86 0.85 -16.38
C SER A 350 12.24 -0.46 -16.92
N LEU A 351 10.92 -0.40 -17.16
CA LEU A 351 10.16 -1.38 -17.93
C LEU A 351 9.62 -0.66 -19.17
N ALA A 352 10.19 -0.96 -20.33
CA ALA A 352 9.67 -0.48 -21.60
C ALA A 352 8.44 -1.32 -21.98
N ASP A 353 7.28 -0.64 -21.97
CA ASP A 353 5.99 -1.21 -22.30
C ASP A 353 5.27 -0.23 -23.23
N TYR A 354 5.17 -0.61 -24.51
CA TYR A 354 4.69 0.25 -25.59
C TYR A 354 3.62 -0.44 -26.45
N SER A 355 3.93 -1.54 -27.13
CA SER A 355 2.99 -2.24 -28.04
C SER A 355 3.32 -3.73 -28.13
N GLU A 356 2.36 -4.57 -28.55
CA GLU A 356 2.52 -6.02 -28.54
C GLU A 356 3.55 -6.51 -29.57
N LEU A 357 3.66 -5.83 -30.71
CA LEU A 357 4.54 -6.21 -31.82
C LEU A 357 5.87 -5.43 -31.85
N THR A 358 6.16 -4.59 -30.85
CA THR A 358 7.48 -3.92 -30.72
C THR A 358 8.16 -4.28 -29.41
N VAL A 359 7.85 -3.57 -28.34
CA VAL A 359 8.51 -3.59 -27.04
C VAL A 359 7.44 -3.58 -25.95
N LYS A 360 7.23 -4.73 -25.31
CA LYS A 360 6.24 -4.94 -24.25
C LYS A 360 6.84 -5.64 -23.06
N ASN A 361 6.65 -5.10 -21.86
CA ASN A 361 7.22 -5.65 -20.62
C ASN A 361 8.73 -5.94 -20.68
N ILE A 362 9.50 -5.21 -21.51
CA ILE A 362 10.94 -5.43 -21.68
C ILE A 362 11.70 -4.54 -20.70
N SER A 363 12.43 -5.15 -19.76
CA SER A 363 13.22 -4.38 -18.81
C SER A 363 14.54 -3.93 -19.44
N ILE A 364 14.74 -2.62 -19.46
CA ILE A 364 15.94 -1.96 -20.01
C ILE A 364 16.67 -1.19 -18.91
N THR A 365 17.99 -1.10 -19.03
CA THR A 365 18.82 -0.15 -18.26
C THR A 365 19.35 0.91 -19.21
N GLY A 366 18.84 2.14 -19.10
CA GLY A 366 19.14 3.25 -20.01
C GLY A 366 18.24 4.46 -19.75
N LEU A 367 17.66 5.01 -20.81
CA LEU A 367 16.78 6.19 -20.79
C LEU A 367 15.41 5.85 -21.40
N GLN A 368 14.35 6.35 -20.80
CA GLN A 368 12.98 6.31 -21.33
C GLN A 368 12.31 7.67 -21.12
N ILE A 369 11.71 8.22 -22.17
CA ILE A 369 11.00 9.51 -22.18
C ILE A 369 9.67 9.31 -22.92
N GLU A 370 8.58 9.85 -22.37
CA GLU A 370 7.27 9.93 -22.99
C GLU A 370 6.71 11.35 -22.82
N TYR A 371 6.38 12.02 -23.92
CA TYR A 371 5.94 13.41 -23.97
C TYR A 371 4.64 13.51 -24.79
N ASN A 372 3.64 14.21 -24.26
CA ASN A 372 2.35 14.39 -24.92
C ASN A 372 1.70 15.75 -24.57
N PRO A 373 2.04 16.81 -25.33
CA PRO A 373 1.31 18.08 -25.37
C PRO A 373 0.15 18.09 -26.40
N GLY A 374 -0.12 16.98 -27.10
CA GLY A 374 -1.17 16.85 -28.12
C GLY A 374 -0.82 15.85 -29.23
N TYR A 375 0.44 15.90 -29.69
CA TYR A 375 1.09 14.75 -30.34
C TYR A 375 1.86 13.96 -29.29
N TYR A 376 1.88 12.64 -29.43
CA TYR A 376 2.66 11.74 -28.59
C TYR A 376 4.04 11.53 -29.19
N TYR A 377 5.06 11.63 -28.35
CA TYR A 377 6.44 11.28 -28.62
C TYR A 377 6.92 10.35 -27.52
N ALA A 378 7.58 9.26 -27.86
CA ALA A 378 8.29 8.44 -26.90
C ALA A 378 9.62 7.95 -27.45
N ILE A 379 10.63 7.90 -26.57
CA ILE A 379 11.97 7.41 -26.87
C ILE A 379 12.37 6.47 -25.73
N ALA A 380 12.87 5.29 -26.06
CA ALA A 380 13.48 4.38 -25.10
C ALA A 380 14.78 3.81 -25.67
N ALA A 381 15.89 3.97 -24.95
CA ALA A 381 17.20 3.52 -25.39
C ALA A 381 17.99 2.93 -24.22
N GLY A 382 18.50 1.70 -24.33
CA GLY A 382 19.24 1.07 -23.24
C GLY A 382 19.69 -0.37 -23.49
N LYS A 383 20.41 -0.92 -22.51
CA LYS A 383 20.78 -2.34 -22.48
C LYS A 383 19.59 -3.17 -22.03
N VAL A 384 19.25 -4.22 -22.78
CA VAL A 384 18.14 -5.13 -22.44
C VAL A 384 18.62 -6.17 -21.42
N ASP A 385 17.82 -6.39 -20.36
CA ASP A 385 18.14 -7.34 -19.29
C ASP A 385 16.97 -8.31 -19.07
N TYR A 386 16.89 -9.32 -19.94
CA TYR A 386 15.89 -10.41 -19.89
C TYR A 386 16.05 -11.27 -18.63
N ARG A 387 15.34 -10.91 -17.55
CA ARG A 387 15.28 -11.65 -16.27
C ARG A 387 14.33 -12.85 -16.36
N PHE A 388 14.67 -13.85 -17.18
CA PHE A 388 13.87 -15.08 -17.30
C PHE A 388 13.92 -15.97 -16.05
N ARG A 389 14.96 -15.82 -15.21
CA ARG A 389 15.09 -16.29 -13.81
C ARG A 389 16.31 -15.60 -13.19
N ASP A 390 16.42 -15.59 -11.86
CA ASP A 390 17.64 -15.14 -11.16
C ASP A 390 18.81 -16.14 -11.27
N TYR A 391 18.48 -17.38 -11.64
CA TYR A 391 19.43 -18.47 -11.83
C TYR A 391 20.37 -18.22 -13.01
N LEU A 392 21.65 -18.11 -12.71
CA LEU A 392 22.72 -18.18 -13.69
C LEU A 392 22.93 -19.63 -14.11
N VAL A 393 22.56 -19.96 -15.35
CA VAL A 393 23.35 -20.93 -16.10
C VAL A 393 24.70 -20.25 -16.35
N PRO A 394 25.83 -20.79 -15.84
CA PRO A 394 27.12 -20.09 -15.76
C PRO A 394 27.81 -20.04 -17.12
N ASN A 395 27.29 -19.22 -18.03
CA ASN A 395 27.79 -19.10 -19.40
C ASN A 395 28.38 -17.70 -19.62
N ARG A 396 29.72 -17.62 -19.66
CA ARG A 396 30.50 -16.36 -19.72
C ARG A 396 30.34 -15.59 -21.05
N LEU A 397 29.74 -16.23 -22.06
CA LEU A 397 29.63 -15.76 -23.45
C LEU A 397 28.33 -14.96 -23.76
N ARG A 398 27.73 -14.30 -22.77
CA ARG A 398 26.51 -13.48 -22.99
C ARG A 398 26.83 -12.11 -23.59
N SER A 399 26.67 -11.99 -24.91
CA SER A 399 26.74 -10.72 -25.62
C SER A 399 25.77 -9.67 -25.04
N THR A 400 26.17 -8.39 -25.05
CA THR A 400 25.29 -7.32 -24.58
C THR A 400 24.22 -7.00 -25.61
N GLN A 401 22.95 -7.17 -25.20
CA GLN A 401 21.79 -6.82 -26.00
C GLN A 401 21.36 -5.38 -25.74
N TYR A 402 20.98 -4.67 -26.79
CA TYR A 402 20.61 -3.25 -26.75
C TYR A 402 19.31 -3.03 -27.52
N LEU A 403 18.53 -2.05 -27.08
CA LEU A 403 17.30 -1.60 -27.71
C LEU A 403 17.37 -0.07 -27.85
N GLY A 404 16.96 0.43 -29.01
CA GLY A 404 16.47 1.78 -29.25
C GLY A 404 15.06 1.72 -29.83
N LEU A 405 14.16 2.56 -29.35
CA LEU A 405 12.80 2.73 -29.85
C LEU A 405 12.48 4.22 -29.93
N VAL A 406 11.86 4.64 -31.03
CA VAL A 406 11.27 5.96 -31.23
C VAL A 406 9.82 5.76 -31.67
N ARG A 407 8.89 6.44 -31.03
CA ARG A 407 7.45 6.34 -31.30
C ARG A 407 6.83 7.72 -31.40
N PHE A 408 6.01 7.94 -32.42
CA PHE A 408 5.37 9.21 -32.72
C PHE A 408 3.93 9.01 -33.19
N GLY A 409 3.04 9.96 -32.87
CA GLY A 409 1.76 10.08 -33.57
C GLY A 409 0.76 10.97 -32.85
N LYS A 410 -0.52 10.83 -33.19
CA LYS A 410 -1.59 11.73 -32.75
C LYS A 410 -2.51 11.05 -31.74
N GLY A 411 -2.90 11.76 -30.68
CA GLY A 411 -3.78 11.26 -29.63
C GLY A 411 -3.07 10.91 -28.32
N THR A 412 -3.74 10.21 -27.42
CA THR A 412 -3.24 9.91 -26.07
C THR A 412 -3.17 8.40 -25.80
N ARG A 413 -2.18 7.96 -25.01
CA ARG A 413 -1.89 6.54 -24.71
C ARG A 413 -3.09 5.75 -24.13
N THR A 414 -4.07 6.43 -23.54
CA THR A 414 -5.30 5.84 -22.96
C THR A 414 -6.61 6.28 -23.64
N GLY A 415 -6.50 7.13 -24.66
CA GLY A 415 -7.59 7.61 -25.52
C GLY A 415 -7.43 7.12 -26.96
N ASN A 416 -8.23 7.68 -27.86
CA ASN A 416 -8.09 7.40 -29.29
C ASN A 416 -6.71 7.89 -29.77
N HIS A 417 -6.00 7.05 -30.52
CA HIS A 417 -4.69 7.40 -31.06
C HIS A 417 -4.30 6.56 -32.27
N ILE A 418 -3.35 7.09 -33.04
CA ILE A 418 -2.59 6.35 -34.06
C ILE A 418 -1.12 6.69 -33.84
N PHE A 419 -0.29 5.68 -33.59
CA PHE A 419 1.14 5.81 -33.29
C PHE A 419 2.00 4.91 -34.19
N LEU A 420 2.91 5.53 -34.94
CA LEU A 420 4.00 4.87 -35.64
C LEU A 420 5.17 4.64 -34.66
N SER A 421 5.75 3.45 -34.69
CA SER A 421 6.86 3.03 -33.83
C SER A 421 7.99 2.44 -34.67
N TYR A 422 9.19 2.97 -34.55
CA TYR A 422 10.41 2.36 -35.05
C TYR A 422 11.21 1.79 -33.88
N TYR A 423 11.70 0.57 -34.01
CA TYR A 423 12.59 -0.06 -33.04
C TYR A 423 13.80 -0.68 -33.73
N THR A 424 14.95 -0.68 -33.05
CA THR A 424 16.21 -1.23 -33.55
C THR A 424 17.11 -1.66 -32.41
N GLY A 425 18.07 -2.55 -32.66
CA GLY A 425 19.13 -2.86 -31.71
C GLY A 425 19.78 -4.23 -31.91
N ARG A 426 20.71 -4.56 -31.01
CA ARG A 426 21.47 -5.82 -31.02
C ARG A 426 20.75 -6.87 -30.20
N ARG A 427 20.36 -7.97 -30.84
CA ARG A 427 19.70 -9.13 -30.23
C ARG A 427 20.60 -10.37 -30.31
N GLN A 428 20.51 -11.24 -29.31
CA GLN A 428 21.24 -12.51 -29.27
C GLN A 428 20.28 -13.66 -29.66
N LEU A 429 20.74 -14.63 -30.45
CA LEU A 429 20.02 -15.90 -30.57
C LEU A 429 20.12 -16.65 -29.23
N PHE A 430 18.99 -17.13 -28.72
CA PHE A 430 18.97 -17.89 -27.45
C PHE A 430 19.30 -19.39 -27.66
N ASN A 431 19.11 -19.90 -28.88
CA ASN A 431 19.40 -21.28 -29.30
C ASN A 431 20.84 -21.71 -28.93
N SER A 432 21.81 -20.85 -29.24
CA SER A 432 23.26 -21.07 -29.05
C SER A 432 23.74 -21.01 -27.58
N MET A 433 22.89 -21.29 -26.60
CA MET A 433 23.28 -21.44 -25.18
C MET A 433 23.42 -22.90 -24.74
N VAL A 434 23.04 -23.86 -25.59
CA VAL A 434 22.98 -25.30 -25.25
C VAL A 434 23.99 -26.14 -26.03
N SER A 435 24.31 -25.76 -27.27
CA SER A 435 25.01 -26.59 -28.27
C SER A 435 26.38 -26.08 -28.71
N VAL A 436 26.93 -25.05 -28.06
CA VAL A 436 28.12 -24.33 -28.53
C VAL A 436 29.32 -24.63 -27.64
N GLY A 437 30.38 -25.17 -28.25
CA GLY A 437 31.67 -25.45 -27.59
C GLY A 437 32.37 -24.18 -27.09
N GLN A 438 33.32 -24.33 -26.16
CA GLN A 438 33.80 -23.24 -25.30
C GLN A 438 34.37 -22.01 -26.03
N ASP A 439 34.92 -22.18 -27.25
CA ASP A 439 35.58 -21.13 -28.02
C ASP A 439 34.70 -20.44 -29.08
N SER A 440 33.46 -20.92 -29.31
CA SER A 440 32.60 -20.37 -30.37
C SER A 440 31.74 -19.20 -29.89
N ALA A 441 31.97 -18.01 -30.47
CA ALA A 441 31.25 -16.80 -30.14
C ALA A 441 29.78 -16.85 -30.60
N VAL A 442 28.83 -16.52 -29.71
CA VAL A 442 27.41 -16.51 -30.07
C VAL A 442 27.10 -15.43 -31.12
N PRO A 443 26.49 -15.77 -32.27
CA PRO A 443 26.04 -14.79 -33.26
C PRO A 443 24.96 -13.87 -32.68
N SER A 444 25.32 -12.59 -32.57
CA SER A 444 24.40 -11.49 -32.30
C SER A 444 24.09 -10.75 -33.60
N TYR A 445 22.82 -10.41 -33.83
CA TYR A 445 22.37 -9.73 -35.04
C TYR A 445 21.68 -8.41 -34.73
N MET A 446 21.66 -7.52 -35.71
CA MET A 446 20.83 -6.32 -35.66
C MET A 446 19.40 -6.68 -36.06
N LEU A 447 18.47 -6.43 -35.14
CA LEU A 447 17.03 -6.47 -35.34
C LEU A 447 16.55 -5.03 -35.51
N ALA A 448 15.77 -4.75 -36.54
CA ALA A 448 15.00 -3.51 -36.65
C ALA A 448 13.56 -3.81 -37.11
N GLY A 449 12.64 -2.88 -36.88
CA GLY A 449 11.26 -3.02 -37.31
C GLY A 449 10.44 -1.74 -37.19
N LEU A 450 9.34 -1.73 -37.92
CA LEU A 450 8.33 -0.68 -37.93
C LEU A 450 6.99 -1.28 -37.46
N SER A 451 6.19 -0.50 -36.74
CA SER A 451 4.84 -0.86 -36.32
C SER A 451 3.92 0.35 -36.33
N LEU A 452 2.68 0.16 -36.79
CA LEU A 452 1.59 1.12 -36.71
C LEU A 452 0.50 0.56 -35.78
N GLU A 453 0.33 1.20 -34.61
CA GLU A 453 -0.74 0.88 -33.66
C GLU A 453 -1.83 1.95 -33.70
N GLY A 454 -3.10 1.52 -33.77
CA GLY A 454 -4.27 2.37 -33.61
C GLY A 454 -5.18 1.87 -32.49
N LEU A 455 -5.54 2.76 -31.56
CA LEU A 455 -6.56 2.52 -30.54
C LEU A 455 -7.80 3.35 -30.86
N TRP A 456 -8.94 2.67 -31.01
CA TRP A 456 -10.25 3.30 -31.24
C TRP A 456 -11.25 2.90 -30.15
N ARG A 457 -11.64 3.87 -29.33
CA ARG A 457 -12.71 3.71 -28.33
C ARG A 457 -14.06 3.90 -29.02
N ILE A 458 -14.66 2.77 -29.40
CA ILE A 458 -16.00 2.68 -30.03
C ILE A 458 -17.05 3.38 -29.15
N ASN A 459 -16.93 3.25 -27.83
CA ASN A 459 -17.72 4.00 -26.86
C ASN A 459 -16.93 4.17 -25.53
N LYS A 460 -17.57 4.69 -24.48
CA LYS A 460 -16.92 4.88 -23.17
C LYS A 460 -16.39 3.57 -22.55
N ASN A 461 -16.99 2.44 -22.90
CA ASN A 461 -16.82 1.12 -22.26
C ASN A 461 -16.17 0.06 -23.17
N MET A 462 -15.97 0.34 -24.46
CA MET A 462 -15.41 -0.58 -25.45
C MET A 462 -14.29 0.09 -26.26
N ALA A 463 -13.18 -0.62 -26.44
CA ALA A 463 -12.01 -0.17 -27.19
C ALA A 463 -11.44 -1.30 -28.05
N LEU A 464 -11.21 -0.99 -29.32
CA LEU A 464 -10.48 -1.82 -30.27
C LEU A 464 -9.03 -1.30 -30.36
N ILE A 465 -8.06 -2.19 -30.40
CA ILE A 465 -6.64 -1.91 -30.63
C ILE A 465 -6.20 -2.78 -31.81
N GLY A 466 -5.74 -2.16 -32.88
CA GLY A 466 -5.10 -2.83 -34.01
C GLY A 466 -3.63 -2.44 -34.09
N GLU A 467 -2.75 -3.41 -34.35
CA GLU A 467 -1.33 -3.20 -34.58
C GLU A 467 -0.87 -4.00 -35.80
N VAL A 468 -0.13 -3.36 -36.70
CA VAL A 468 0.50 -3.97 -37.89
C VAL A 468 1.99 -3.67 -37.86
N ALA A 469 2.84 -4.69 -37.95
CA ALA A 469 4.29 -4.54 -37.84
C ALA A 469 5.06 -5.36 -38.88
N LYS A 470 6.26 -4.90 -39.24
CA LYS A 470 7.20 -5.56 -40.15
C LYS A 470 8.63 -5.42 -39.61
N SER A 471 9.44 -6.47 -39.73
CA SER A 471 10.79 -6.53 -39.14
C SER A 471 11.87 -6.97 -40.13
N THR A 472 13.13 -6.71 -39.82
CA THR A 472 14.27 -7.33 -40.50
C THR A 472 14.25 -8.85 -40.35
N VAL A 473 14.64 -9.57 -41.42
CA VAL A 473 14.73 -11.04 -41.44
C VAL A 473 15.82 -11.55 -40.45
N PRO A 474 15.62 -12.70 -39.76
CA PRO A 474 16.64 -13.35 -38.93
C PRO A 474 17.97 -13.58 -39.66
N PHE A 475 19.07 -13.61 -38.91
CA PHE A 475 20.40 -13.91 -39.46
C PHE A 475 20.41 -15.18 -40.33
N TYR A 476 19.90 -16.30 -39.80
CA TYR A 476 19.80 -17.59 -40.49
C TYR A 476 18.79 -17.61 -41.66
N GLY A 477 18.05 -16.52 -41.90
CA GLY A 477 17.22 -16.32 -43.10
C GLY A 477 17.87 -15.41 -44.15
N ARG A 478 19.06 -14.86 -43.86
CA ARG A 478 19.79 -13.95 -44.79
C ARG A 478 20.72 -14.69 -45.73
N ASP A 479 21.11 -15.92 -45.41
CA ASP A 479 21.94 -16.75 -46.29
C ASP A 479 21.19 -17.09 -47.59
N SER A 480 19.87 -17.30 -47.50
CA SER A 480 18.95 -17.38 -48.66
C SER A 480 18.69 -16.05 -49.37
N MET A 481 19.17 -14.92 -48.83
CA MET A 481 19.00 -13.56 -49.37
C MET A 481 20.35 -12.83 -49.52
N ALA A 482 21.37 -13.57 -49.95
CA ALA A 482 22.74 -13.09 -50.10
C ALA A 482 22.81 -11.74 -50.85
N LYS A 483 23.61 -10.81 -50.31
CA LYS A 483 23.79 -9.40 -50.73
C LYS A 483 22.67 -8.40 -50.39
N SER A 484 21.57 -8.80 -49.73
CA SER A 484 20.57 -7.82 -49.28
C SER A 484 21.01 -7.01 -48.04
N SER A 485 20.91 -5.67 -48.10
CA SER A 485 21.09 -4.83 -46.91
C SER A 485 19.94 -5.04 -45.93
N TRP A 486 20.20 -4.90 -44.62
CA TRP A 486 19.16 -5.04 -43.58
C TRP A 486 17.98 -4.09 -43.80
N MET A 487 18.23 -2.89 -44.34
CA MET A 487 17.18 -1.92 -44.69
C MET A 487 16.29 -2.45 -45.81
N ASN A 488 16.86 -3.09 -46.82
CA ASN A 488 16.11 -3.70 -47.93
C ASN A 488 15.15 -4.78 -47.40
N THR A 489 15.57 -5.58 -46.40
CA THR A 489 14.68 -6.57 -45.76
C THR A 489 13.53 -5.95 -44.95
N LEU A 490 13.61 -4.66 -44.59
CA LEU A 490 12.55 -3.93 -43.91
C LEU A 490 11.56 -3.31 -44.92
N THR A 491 12.06 -2.89 -46.09
CA THR A 491 11.28 -2.24 -47.16
C THR A 491 10.78 -3.18 -48.25
N ASP A 492 11.19 -4.46 -48.26
CA ASP A 492 10.64 -5.47 -49.16
C ASP A 492 9.20 -5.85 -48.75
N PHE A 493 8.23 -5.35 -49.50
CA PHE A 493 6.81 -5.69 -49.34
C PHE A 493 6.35 -6.85 -50.23
N SER A 494 7.24 -7.46 -51.04
CA SER A 494 6.91 -8.66 -51.81
C SER A 494 6.80 -9.89 -50.89
N THR A 495 7.71 -10.02 -49.92
CA THR A 495 7.64 -11.07 -48.90
C THR A 495 6.86 -10.60 -47.67
N ARG A 496 5.80 -11.32 -47.29
CA ARG A 496 5.02 -11.09 -46.05
C ARG A 496 5.45 -11.96 -44.87
N GLN A 497 6.54 -12.72 -45.04
CA GLN A 497 7.03 -13.66 -44.02
C GLN A 497 7.58 -12.96 -42.76
N ASN A 498 7.97 -11.69 -42.89
CA ASN A 498 8.49 -10.85 -41.82
C ASN A 498 7.44 -9.83 -41.28
N GLU A 499 6.15 -10.09 -41.49
CA GLU A 499 5.04 -9.26 -41.01
C GLU A 499 4.31 -9.90 -39.83
N ALA A 500 3.66 -9.08 -39.01
CA ALA A 500 2.78 -9.49 -37.93
C ALA A 500 1.59 -8.55 -37.78
N TYR A 501 0.47 -9.11 -37.33
CA TYR A 501 -0.79 -8.40 -37.14
C TYR A 501 -1.35 -8.75 -35.75
N SER A 502 -1.87 -7.78 -35.01
CA SER A 502 -2.47 -7.99 -33.68
C SER A 502 -3.74 -7.16 -33.56
N LEU A 503 -4.86 -7.83 -33.28
CA LEU A 503 -6.14 -7.21 -33.00
C LEU A 503 -6.57 -7.56 -31.57
N ARG A 504 -7.03 -6.57 -30.81
CA ARG A 504 -7.57 -6.73 -29.45
C ARG A 504 -8.85 -5.93 -29.28
N LEU A 505 -9.87 -6.56 -28.73
CA LEU A 505 -11.10 -5.92 -28.27
C LEU A 505 -11.16 -6.01 -26.74
N ASN A 506 -11.27 -4.86 -26.07
CA ASN A 506 -11.57 -4.77 -24.65
C ASN A 506 -12.97 -4.16 -24.49
N GLY A 507 -13.85 -4.79 -23.70
CA GLY A 507 -15.23 -4.34 -23.53
C GLY A 507 -15.79 -4.55 -22.13
N PHE A 508 -16.71 -3.66 -21.73
CA PHE A 508 -17.54 -3.79 -20.54
C PHE A 508 -18.99 -3.48 -20.91
N ILE A 509 -19.92 -4.36 -20.53
CA ILE A 509 -21.36 -4.21 -20.80
C ILE A 509 -22.02 -3.75 -19.50
N PRO A 510 -22.47 -2.48 -19.37
CA PRO A 510 -22.90 -1.95 -18.07
C PRO A 510 -24.15 -2.61 -17.48
N ALA A 511 -25.11 -3.03 -18.32
CA ALA A 511 -26.39 -3.61 -17.89
C ALA A 511 -26.20 -4.94 -17.14
N THR A 512 -25.44 -5.87 -17.74
CA THR A 512 -25.08 -7.18 -17.18
C THR A 512 -23.80 -7.15 -16.35
N GLN A 513 -23.07 -6.02 -16.36
CA GLN A 513 -21.77 -5.80 -15.72
C GLN A 513 -20.67 -6.77 -16.19
N THR A 514 -20.85 -7.36 -17.37
CA THR A 514 -19.93 -8.30 -18.02
C THR A 514 -18.65 -7.60 -18.45
N LYS A 515 -17.50 -8.27 -18.32
CA LYS A 515 -16.26 -7.87 -19.02
C LYS A 515 -15.98 -8.87 -20.14
N LEU A 516 -15.59 -8.35 -21.31
CA LEU A 516 -15.18 -9.11 -22.47
C LEU A 516 -13.77 -8.68 -22.87
N MET A 517 -12.89 -9.64 -23.16
CA MET A 517 -11.59 -9.38 -23.78
C MET A 517 -11.37 -10.41 -24.89
N GLY A 518 -11.20 -9.95 -26.12
CA GLY A 518 -10.77 -10.77 -27.25
C GLY A 518 -9.40 -10.30 -27.75
N SER A 519 -8.56 -11.22 -28.22
CA SER A 519 -7.42 -10.84 -29.07
C SER A 519 -7.05 -11.95 -30.05
N VAL A 520 -6.62 -11.57 -31.24
CA VAL A 520 -6.08 -12.43 -32.30
C VAL A 520 -4.73 -11.86 -32.72
N ARG A 521 -3.71 -12.69 -32.90
CA ARG A 521 -2.35 -12.28 -33.28
C ARG A 521 -1.77 -13.26 -34.28
N TYR A 522 -1.29 -12.73 -35.39
CA TYR A 522 -0.55 -13.45 -36.40
C TYR A 522 0.91 -13.00 -36.39
N PHE A 523 1.84 -13.94 -36.48
CA PHE A 523 3.26 -13.69 -36.68
C PHE A 523 3.74 -14.49 -37.89
N GLY A 524 4.35 -13.85 -38.88
CA GLY A 524 5.04 -14.54 -39.97
C GLY A 524 6.28 -15.30 -39.50
N SER A 525 6.73 -16.29 -40.28
CA SER A 525 7.88 -17.17 -40.00
C SER A 525 9.17 -16.43 -39.63
N HIS A 526 9.37 -15.25 -40.21
CA HIS A 526 10.56 -14.41 -40.04
C HIS A 526 10.30 -13.14 -39.23
N PHE A 527 9.07 -12.92 -38.73
CA PHE A 527 8.77 -11.76 -37.89
C PHE A 527 9.50 -11.83 -36.54
N GLN A 528 10.00 -10.68 -36.11
CA GLN A 528 10.69 -10.52 -34.84
C GLN A 528 10.42 -9.18 -34.19
N SER A 529 10.22 -9.20 -32.88
CA SER A 529 10.23 -8.00 -32.04
C SER A 529 11.10 -8.25 -30.80
N PHE A 530 11.29 -7.25 -29.94
CA PHE A 530 11.92 -7.51 -28.63
C PHE A 530 10.98 -8.26 -27.68
N SER A 531 9.67 -8.27 -27.99
CA SER A 531 8.57 -8.91 -27.24
C SER A 531 8.31 -10.36 -27.66
N SER A 532 8.70 -10.75 -28.88
CA SER A 532 8.43 -12.06 -29.48
C SER A 532 9.70 -12.68 -30.08
N PHE A 533 9.90 -13.97 -29.85
CA PHE A 533 10.93 -14.74 -30.56
C PHE A 533 10.37 -15.24 -31.89
N THR A 534 11.15 -15.13 -32.96
CA THR A 534 10.90 -15.91 -34.19
C THR A 534 11.11 -17.39 -33.87
N THR A 535 10.36 -18.26 -34.55
CA THR A 535 10.46 -19.71 -34.41
C THR A 535 10.46 -20.43 -35.76
N GLY A 536 10.90 -19.76 -36.84
CA GLY A 536 10.95 -20.33 -38.20
C GLY A 536 9.60 -20.58 -38.89
N SER A 537 8.50 -20.74 -38.14
CA SER A 537 7.15 -21.02 -38.64
C SER A 537 6.17 -19.87 -38.37
N SER A 538 5.20 -19.67 -39.25
CA SER A 538 4.10 -18.73 -39.01
C SER A 538 3.17 -19.20 -37.89
N GLN A 539 2.80 -18.29 -36.99
CA GLN A 539 1.99 -18.57 -35.80
C GLN A 539 0.67 -17.79 -35.79
N LEU A 540 -0.39 -18.41 -35.30
CA LEU A 540 -1.69 -17.79 -35.03
C LEU A 540 -2.09 -18.06 -33.58
N ARG A 541 -2.17 -17.01 -32.77
CA ARG A 541 -2.56 -17.08 -31.36
C ARG A 541 -3.81 -16.25 -31.13
N TRP A 542 -4.81 -16.81 -30.47
CA TRP A 542 -6.03 -16.09 -30.12
C TRP A 542 -6.49 -16.43 -28.71
N MET A 543 -7.26 -15.53 -28.11
CA MET A 543 -7.83 -15.65 -26.77
C MET A 543 -9.15 -14.89 -26.71
N VAL A 544 -10.17 -15.50 -26.13
CA VAL A 544 -11.41 -14.87 -25.69
C VAL A 544 -11.57 -15.11 -24.19
N LYS A 545 -11.86 -14.06 -23.41
CA LYS A 545 -12.16 -14.11 -21.98
C LYS A 545 -13.44 -13.35 -21.67
N LEU A 546 -14.27 -13.96 -20.82
CA LEU A 546 -15.54 -13.43 -20.34
C LEU A 546 -15.56 -13.46 -18.80
N ASP A 547 -15.80 -12.32 -18.16
CA ASP A 547 -16.11 -12.26 -16.72
C ASP A 547 -17.58 -11.86 -16.56
N GLN A 548 -18.46 -12.81 -16.21
CA GLN A 548 -19.90 -12.59 -16.06
C GLN A 548 -20.32 -12.64 -14.58
N PRO A 549 -20.72 -11.51 -13.98
CA PRO A 549 -21.36 -11.52 -12.67
C PRO A 549 -22.85 -11.87 -12.77
N PHE A 550 -23.35 -12.60 -11.78
CA PHE A 550 -24.77 -12.95 -11.59
C PHE A 550 -25.24 -12.52 -10.20
N PHE A 551 -26.57 -12.48 -9.98
CA PHE A 551 -27.20 -12.25 -8.67
C PHE A 551 -26.63 -11.05 -7.88
N LYS A 552 -26.48 -9.88 -8.54
CA LYS A 552 -25.85 -8.67 -7.97
C LYS A 552 -24.39 -8.90 -7.50
N ARG A 553 -23.58 -9.59 -8.32
CA ARG A 553 -22.18 -9.99 -8.06
C ARG A 553 -21.98 -11.02 -6.93
N LYS A 554 -23.04 -11.70 -6.47
CA LYS A 554 -22.90 -12.82 -5.51
C LYS A 554 -22.21 -14.03 -6.16
N LEU A 555 -22.48 -14.29 -7.43
CA LEU A 555 -21.76 -15.29 -8.23
C LEU A 555 -21.02 -14.57 -9.35
N ILE A 556 -19.81 -14.98 -9.67
CA ILE A 556 -19.07 -14.52 -10.85
C ILE A 556 -18.52 -15.75 -11.55
N ILE A 557 -18.84 -15.91 -12.84
CA ILE A 557 -18.23 -16.93 -13.69
C ILE A 557 -17.19 -16.24 -14.55
N HIS A 558 -15.95 -16.73 -14.46
CA HIS A 558 -14.86 -16.42 -15.36
C HIS A 558 -14.75 -17.57 -16.35
N SER A 559 -14.72 -17.29 -17.64
CA SER A 559 -14.36 -18.27 -18.66
C SER A 559 -13.33 -17.68 -19.61
N SER A 560 -12.42 -18.51 -20.10
CA SER A 560 -11.57 -18.14 -21.24
C SER A 560 -11.23 -19.33 -22.09
N ILE A 561 -11.14 -19.09 -23.40
CA ILE A 561 -10.66 -20.04 -24.40
C ILE A 561 -9.49 -19.37 -25.12
N GLN A 562 -8.35 -20.05 -25.20
CA GLN A 562 -7.15 -19.55 -25.87
C GLN A 562 -6.46 -20.64 -26.68
N GLN A 563 -6.02 -20.32 -27.89
CA GLN A 563 -5.05 -21.11 -28.64
C GLN A 563 -3.65 -20.64 -28.26
N ASN A 564 -2.95 -21.47 -27.49
CA ASN A 564 -1.53 -21.29 -27.25
C ASN A 564 -0.77 -22.11 -28.29
N GLU A 565 -0.01 -21.40 -29.12
CA GLU A 565 0.90 -22.03 -30.06
C GLU A 565 2.31 -22.07 -29.43
N PHE A 566 2.82 -23.29 -29.20
CA PHE A 566 4.17 -23.50 -28.73
C PHE A 566 5.02 -24.04 -29.89
N ASN A 567 6.11 -23.34 -30.16
CA ASN A 567 7.22 -23.79 -30.98
C ASN A 567 8.52 -23.50 -30.20
N ASN A 568 9.47 -24.43 -30.30
CA ASN A 568 10.73 -24.43 -29.59
C ASN A 568 11.86 -23.77 -30.44
N PRO A 569 12.23 -22.49 -30.22
CA PRO A 569 13.29 -21.83 -31.01
C PRO A 569 14.72 -22.34 -30.71
N PHE A 570 14.86 -23.38 -29.88
CA PHE A 570 16.14 -24.01 -29.52
C PHE A 570 16.40 -25.33 -30.28
N VAL A 571 15.51 -25.76 -31.19
CA VAL A 571 15.69 -26.97 -32.02
C VAL A 571 15.45 -26.62 -33.49
N ALA A 572 16.20 -27.26 -34.40
CA ALA A 572 16.17 -26.97 -35.84
C ALA A 572 14.89 -27.50 -36.53
N ALA A 573 14.34 -28.62 -36.04
CA ALA A 573 13.03 -29.10 -36.43
C ALA A 573 11.92 -28.16 -35.91
N ASN A 574 11.11 -27.61 -36.83
CA ASN A 574 10.00 -26.69 -36.54
C ASN A 574 8.81 -27.40 -35.86
N TYR A 575 8.97 -27.84 -34.62
CA TYR A 575 7.86 -28.42 -33.86
C TYR A 575 6.79 -27.36 -33.56
N LYS A 576 5.56 -27.61 -34.00
CA LYS A 576 4.39 -26.71 -33.85
C LYS A 576 3.25 -27.47 -33.18
N SER A 577 3.03 -27.21 -31.89
CA SER A 577 1.79 -27.60 -31.20
C SER A 577 0.85 -26.41 -31.10
N SER A 578 -0.43 -26.65 -31.39
CA SER A 578 -1.52 -25.68 -31.26
C SER A 578 -2.59 -26.21 -30.30
N ALA A 579 -2.35 -26.03 -29.00
CA ALA A 579 -3.27 -26.47 -27.96
C ALA A 579 -4.33 -25.39 -27.67
N VAL A 580 -5.61 -25.75 -27.79
CA VAL A 580 -6.74 -24.91 -27.37
C VAL A 580 -7.08 -25.23 -25.91
N ILE A 581 -6.86 -24.27 -25.02
CA ILE A 581 -7.17 -24.36 -23.60
C ILE A 581 -8.49 -23.64 -23.34
N GLY A 582 -9.51 -24.38 -22.88
CA GLY A 582 -10.73 -23.83 -22.30
C GLY A 582 -10.71 -23.94 -20.78
N SER A 583 -10.79 -22.81 -20.07
CA SER A 583 -10.81 -22.75 -18.60
C SER A 583 -12.07 -22.06 -18.09
N ILE A 584 -12.58 -22.50 -16.94
CA ILE A 584 -13.77 -21.94 -16.28
C ILE A 584 -13.57 -21.88 -14.76
N GLN A 585 -14.01 -20.79 -14.13
CA GLN A 585 -14.02 -20.61 -12.67
C GLN A 585 -15.32 -19.96 -12.21
N ALA A 586 -15.99 -20.57 -11.24
CA ALA A 586 -17.14 -20.01 -10.52
C ALA A 586 -16.71 -19.52 -9.13
N ASN A 587 -16.98 -18.24 -8.84
CA ASN A 587 -16.69 -17.57 -7.58
C ASN A 587 -17.98 -17.12 -6.90
N LEU A 588 -18.40 -17.80 -5.83
CA LEU A 588 -19.61 -17.53 -5.04
C LEU A 588 -19.25 -16.82 -3.72
N ARG A 589 -19.85 -15.65 -3.48
CA ARG A 589 -19.70 -14.81 -2.29
C ARG A 589 -21.06 -14.30 -1.81
N VAL A 590 -21.60 -14.91 -0.77
CA VAL A 590 -22.85 -14.50 -0.12
C VAL A 590 -22.56 -13.93 1.28
N LYS A 591 -23.26 -12.87 1.70
CA LYS A 591 -23.05 -12.24 3.01
C LYS A 591 -23.42 -13.22 4.14
N LYS A 592 -22.56 -13.35 5.16
CA LYS A 592 -22.63 -14.34 6.26
C LYS A 592 -22.44 -15.81 5.84
N TRP A 593 -22.03 -16.10 4.62
CA TRP A 593 -21.75 -17.46 4.15
C TRP A 593 -20.24 -17.61 3.85
N PRO A 594 -19.70 -18.84 3.77
CA PRO A 594 -18.39 -19.06 3.17
C PRO A 594 -18.34 -18.50 1.74
N PHE A 595 -17.19 -17.93 1.39
CA PHE A 595 -16.79 -17.78 0.00
C PHE A 595 -16.41 -19.15 -0.57
N ILE A 596 -16.86 -19.45 -1.79
CA ILE A 596 -16.55 -20.69 -2.49
C ILE A 596 -16.01 -20.33 -3.89
N SER A 597 -14.86 -20.89 -4.25
CA SER A 597 -14.27 -20.84 -5.58
C SER A 597 -14.11 -22.26 -6.10
N VAL A 598 -14.59 -22.54 -7.31
CA VAL A 598 -14.27 -23.78 -8.03
C VAL A 598 -13.81 -23.40 -9.43
N GLY A 599 -12.67 -23.92 -9.87
CA GLY A 599 -12.09 -23.63 -11.18
C GLY A 599 -11.39 -24.82 -11.80
N TYR A 600 -11.52 -24.92 -13.12
CA TYR A 600 -10.93 -25.94 -13.97
C TYR A 600 -10.02 -25.27 -14.99
N TYR A 601 -8.76 -25.70 -15.01
CA TYR A 601 -7.69 -25.12 -15.80
C TYR A 601 -6.87 -26.23 -16.49
N PRO A 602 -7.08 -26.45 -17.80
CA PRO A 602 -6.13 -27.20 -18.59
C PRO A 602 -4.81 -26.44 -18.72
N SER A 603 -3.71 -27.17 -18.64
CA SER A 603 -2.39 -26.73 -19.03
C SER A 603 -1.71 -27.86 -19.83
N TYR A 604 -0.61 -27.53 -20.48
CA TYR A 604 0.22 -28.52 -21.15
C TYR A 604 1.69 -28.12 -21.03
N GLN A 605 2.56 -29.12 -21.16
CA GLN A 605 4.00 -28.98 -21.22
C GLN A 605 4.51 -29.79 -22.41
N LEU A 606 5.52 -29.28 -23.10
CA LEU A 606 6.23 -30.03 -24.12
C LEU A 606 7.56 -30.49 -23.57
N VAL A 607 7.82 -31.79 -23.70
CA VAL A 607 9.04 -32.45 -23.24
C VAL A 607 9.74 -33.02 -24.46
N LYS A 608 11.01 -32.65 -24.68
CA LYS A 608 11.86 -33.33 -25.66
C LYS A 608 12.18 -34.72 -25.12
N THR A 609 11.81 -35.77 -25.84
CA THR A 609 11.98 -37.17 -25.42
C THR A 609 13.12 -37.87 -26.16
N ASP A 610 13.45 -37.40 -27.37
CA ASP A 610 14.52 -37.89 -28.24
C ASP A 610 14.98 -36.72 -29.12
N ASP A 611 16.02 -36.87 -29.95
CA ASP A 611 16.60 -35.71 -30.65
C ASP A 611 15.62 -34.98 -31.58
N ASP A 612 14.78 -35.75 -32.28
CA ASP A 612 13.69 -35.25 -33.15
C ASP A 612 12.27 -35.44 -32.56
N LYS A 613 12.13 -35.97 -31.33
CA LYS A 613 10.81 -36.32 -30.75
C LYS A 613 10.43 -35.44 -29.55
N PHE A 614 9.18 -35.00 -29.54
CA PHE A 614 8.57 -34.26 -28.45
C PHE A 614 7.26 -34.92 -28.03
N ALA A 615 7.05 -35.07 -26.71
CA ALA A 615 5.78 -35.45 -26.12
C ALA A 615 5.03 -34.19 -25.62
N GLU A 616 3.72 -34.11 -25.90
CA GLU A 616 2.83 -33.07 -25.37
C GLU A 616 2.07 -33.60 -24.14
N SER A 617 2.63 -33.35 -22.98
CA SER A 617 2.05 -33.69 -21.69
C SER A 617 0.88 -32.75 -21.36
N ARG A 618 -0.36 -33.25 -21.34
CA ARG A 618 -1.55 -32.47 -20.94
C ARG A 618 -1.91 -32.71 -19.47
N TYR A 619 -2.31 -31.64 -18.79
CA TYR A 619 -2.71 -31.66 -17.39
C TYR A 619 -4.03 -30.93 -17.20
N HIS A 620 -5.01 -31.57 -16.57
CA HIS A 620 -6.27 -30.93 -16.24
C HIS A 620 -6.30 -30.64 -14.74
N THR A 621 -6.19 -29.37 -14.35
CA THR A 621 -6.15 -28.97 -12.93
C THR A 621 -7.54 -28.56 -12.48
N LEU A 622 -8.14 -29.28 -11.54
CA LEU A 622 -9.30 -28.80 -10.77
C LEU A 622 -8.78 -28.17 -9.48
N SER A 623 -9.25 -26.97 -9.15
CA SER A 623 -8.99 -26.30 -7.89
C SER A 623 -10.30 -25.85 -7.24
N GLY A 624 -10.54 -26.30 -6.01
CA GLY A 624 -11.61 -25.81 -5.15
C GLY A 624 -11.02 -25.03 -3.96
N SER A 625 -11.69 -23.98 -3.51
CA SER A 625 -11.41 -23.39 -2.20
C SER A 625 -12.67 -22.86 -1.54
N VAL A 626 -12.73 -23.01 -0.21
CA VAL A 626 -13.80 -22.55 0.66
C VAL A 626 -13.15 -21.69 1.74
N GLY A 627 -13.63 -20.47 1.96
CA GLY A 627 -13.06 -19.54 2.94
C GLY A 627 -14.14 -18.80 3.72
N TYR A 628 -14.09 -18.85 5.04
CA TYR A 628 -15.06 -18.20 5.91
C TYR A 628 -14.37 -17.38 7.01
N HIS A 629 -14.66 -16.07 7.04
CA HIS A 629 -14.26 -15.16 8.10
C HIS A 629 -15.46 -14.88 8.99
N TYR A 630 -15.29 -15.04 10.31
CA TYR A 630 -16.36 -14.86 11.28
C TYR A 630 -15.81 -14.39 12.63
N ASN A 631 -16.63 -13.70 13.41
CA ASN A 631 -16.27 -13.27 14.75
C ASN A 631 -17.08 -14.09 15.77
N TRP A 632 -16.40 -14.62 16.79
CA TRP A 632 -17.03 -15.25 17.94
C TRP A 632 -16.74 -14.38 19.17
N LYS A 633 -17.72 -13.55 19.57
CA LYS A 633 -17.51 -12.40 20.46
C LYS A 633 -16.40 -11.50 19.89
N GLU A 634 -15.34 -11.24 20.67
CA GLU A 634 -14.18 -10.43 20.28
C GLU A 634 -13.14 -11.22 19.45
N ILE A 635 -13.26 -12.55 19.40
CA ILE A 635 -12.31 -13.42 18.71
C ILE A 635 -12.59 -13.40 17.21
N GLN A 636 -11.58 -13.02 16.42
CA GLN A 636 -11.65 -13.08 14.96
C GLN A 636 -11.14 -14.44 14.47
N LEU A 637 -11.92 -15.11 13.63
CA LEU A 637 -11.67 -16.46 13.16
C LEU A 637 -11.70 -16.48 11.63
N SER A 638 -10.78 -17.22 11.02
CA SER A 638 -10.85 -17.52 9.58
C SER A 638 -10.46 -18.94 9.26
N SER A 639 -11.39 -19.67 8.66
CA SER A 639 -11.23 -21.05 8.18
C SER A 639 -11.07 -21.01 6.67
N PHE A 640 -10.06 -21.70 6.14
CA PHE A 640 -9.84 -21.91 4.71
C PHE A 640 -9.60 -23.38 4.43
N LEU A 641 -10.31 -23.95 3.47
CA LEU A 641 -10.02 -25.24 2.87
C LEU A 641 -9.67 -25.01 1.41
N VAL A 642 -8.53 -25.52 0.96
CA VAL A 642 -8.10 -25.55 -0.43
C VAL A 642 -7.94 -27.00 -0.87
N TYR A 643 -8.46 -27.31 -2.05
CA TYR A 643 -8.34 -28.60 -2.70
C TYR A 643 -7.80 -28.36 -4.12
N SER A 644 -6.83 -29.17 -4.54
CA SER A 644 -6.40 -29.22 -5.93
C SER A 644 -6.18 -30.67 -6.35
N GLN A 645 -6.61 -31.03 -7.56
CA GLN A 645 -6.25 -32.30 -8.19
C GLN A 645 -5.78 -32.04 -9.62
N PHE A 646 -4.66 -32.67 -10.00
CA PHE A 646 -4.28 -32.86 -11.38
C PHE A 646 -4.94 -34.15 -11.89
N TYR A 647 -5.57 -34.10 -13.06
CA TYR A 647 -6.04 -35.29 -13.79
C TYR A 647 -5.17 -35.45 -15.04
N ASN A 648 -4.34 -36.48 -15.02
CA ASN A 648 -3.44 -36.93 -16.08
C ASN A 648 -2.92 -38.33 -15.73
N ASN A 649 -2.66 -39.15 -16.76
CA ASN A 649 -2.00 -40.45 -16.57
C ASN A 649 -0.47 -40.28 -16.63
N SER A 650 0.28 -41.24 -16.07
CA SER A 650 1.74 -41.30 -16.19
C SER A 650 2.19 -41.42 -17.65
N LEU A 651 1.58 -42.36 -18.37
CA LEU A 651 1.85 -42.65 -19.79
C LEU A 651 1.64 -41.41 -20.68
N ASP A 652 0.58 -40.64 -20.44
CA ASP A 652 0.19 -39.49 -21.25
C ASP A 652 1.02 -38.22 -20.97
N SER A 653 1.92 -38.23 -19.96
CA SER A 653 2.48 -36.98 -19.46
C SER A 653 3.91 -37.00 -18.91
N GLY A 654 4.46 -38.14 -18.50
CA GLY A 654 5.82 -38.22 -17.94
C GLY A 654 6.06 -37.36 -16.69
N PHE A 655 5.00 -36.86 -16.05
CA PHE A 655 5.06 -35.89 -14.96
C PHE A 655 5.02 -36.60 -13.61
N ILE A 656 6.05 -36.40 -12.79
CA ILE A 656 6.24 -37.11 -11.50
C ILE A 656 5.06 -36.91 -10.54
N TYR A 657 4.31 -35.81 -10.67
CA TYR A 657 3.13 -35.50 -9.85
C TYR A 657 1.80 -35.81 -10.56
N PHE A 658 1.75 -36.83 -11.42
CA PHE A 658 0.51 -37.25 -12.08
C PHE A 658 -0.56 -37.73 -11.10
N ASN A 659 -1.82 -37.43 -11.41
CA ASN A 659 -2.99 -37.72 -10.56
C ASN A 659 -2.90 -37.19 -9.11
N THR A 660 -1.98 -36.27 -8.79
CA THR A 660 -1.78 -35.79 -7.41
C THR A 660 -2.93 -34.93 -6.91
N ARG A 661 -3.23 -35.07 -5.62
CA ARG A 661 -4.27 -34.35 -4.89
C ARG A 661 -3.63 -33.63 -3.70
N ASN A 662 -3.72 -32.30 -3.67
CA ASN A 662 -3.20 -31.50 -2.56
C ASN A 662 -4.36 -30.84 -1.84
N ILE A 663 -4.53 -31.17 -0.57
CA ILE A 663 -5.56 -30.65 0.33
C ILE A 663 -4.84 -29.82 1.41
N LEU A 664 -5.32 -28.61 1.67
CA LEU A 664 -4.81 -27.72 2.73
C LEU A 664 -5.97 -27.12 3.51
N LEU A 665 -6.02 -27.40 4.81
CA LEU A 665 -6.90 -26.76 5.79
C LEU A 665 -6.08 -25.77 6.62
N THR A 666 -6.46 -24.50 6.59
CA THR A 666 -5.88 -23.43 7.42
C THR A 666 -6.96 -22.87 8.35
N GLN A 667 -6.70 -22.87 9.65
CA GLN A 667 -7.50 -22.19 10.66
C GLN A 667 -6.65 -21.13 11.35
N THR A 668 -7.02 -19.86 11.18
CA THR A 668 -6.45 -18.74 11.95
C THR A 668 -7.43 -18.28 13.03
N ILE A 669 -6.86 -17.91 14.18
CA ILE A 669 -7.54 -17.41 15.38
C ILE A 669 -6.79 -16.16 15.83
N GLN A 670 -7.49 -15.05 16.03
CA GLN A 670 -6.90 -13.80 16.53
C GLN A 670 -7.69 -13.32 17.75
N VAL A 671 -6.98 -13.21 18.88
CA VAL A 671 -7.49 -12.79 20.19
C VAL A 671 -6.62 -11.64 20.69
N ASN A 672 -7.08 -10.40 20.51
CA ASN A 672 -6.39 -9.17 20.93
C ASN A 672 -4.94 -9.06 20.41
N ARG A 673 -3.94 -9.52 21.19
CA ARG A 673 -2.51 -9.49 20.87
C ARG A 673 -1.93 -10.84 20.44
N LEU A 674 -2.71 -11.91 20.54
CA LEU A 674 -2.36 -13.27 20.15
C LEU A 674 -2.95 -13.59 18.77
N HIS A 675 -2.09 -14.03 17.85
CA HIS A 675 -2.48 -14.64 16.58
C HIS A 675 -2.02 -16.11 16.61
N TYR A 676 -2.90 -17.02 16.24
CA TYR A 676 -2.61 -18.45 16.18
C TYR A 676 -3.08 -18.99 14.83
N THR A 677 -2.26 -19.80 14.15
CA THR A 677 -2.61 -20.45 12.89
C THR A 677 -2.27 -21.94 12.96
N LEU A 678 -3.23 -22.78 12.61
CA LEU A 678 -3.07 -24.20 12.32
C LEU A 678 -3.18 -24.39 10.81
N ASN A 679 -2.18 -25.01 10.19
CA ASN A 679 -2.21 -25.56 8.84
C ASN A 679 -2.16 -27.08 8.92
N ALA A 680 -3.09 -27.78 8.30
CA ALA A 680 -3.02 -29.23 8.07
C ALA A 680 -3.09 -29.50 6.57
N ALA A 681 -2.11 -30.21 6.03
CA ALA A 681 -2.03 -30.51 4.60
C ALA A 681 -1.85 -31.99 4.32
N ALA A 682 -2.43 -32.45 3.21
CA ALA A 682 -2.27 -33.78 2.66
C ALA A 682 -1.94 -33.66 1.18
N ASN A 683 -0.71 -34.00 0.81
CA ASN A 683 -0.25 -34.08 -0.58
C ASN A 683 -0.20 -35.57 -0.93
N ILE A 684 -1.22 -36.01 -1.68
CA ILE A 684 -1.47 -37.41 -1.99
C ILE A 684 -1.08 -37.65 -3.46
N GLY A 685 -0.28 -38.67 -3.71
CA GLY A 685 0.27 -39.01 -5.03
C GLY A 685 0.51 -40.50 -5.18
N THR A 686 0.93 -40.90 -6.38
CA THR A 686 1.28 -42.29 -6.70
C THR A 686 2.55 -42.74 -5.99
N ASP A 687 3.59 -41.90 -6.04
CA ASP A 687 4.95 -42.26 -5.63
C ASP A 687 5.28 -41.83 -4.19
N ILE A 688 4.67 -40.74 -3.72
CA ILE A 688 4.89 -40.19 -2.37
C ILE A 688 3.56 -39.62 -1.85
N ASN A 689 3.18 -40.02 -0.63
CA ASN A 689 2.07 -39.42 0.12
C ASN A 689 2.64 -38.73 1.37
N VAL A 690 2.45 -37.41 1.49
CA VAL A 690 2.97 -36.59 2.59
C VAL A 690 1.83 -35.88 3.32
N TYR A 691 1.71 -36.15 4.61
CA TYR A 691 0.82 -35.44 5.53
C TYR A 691 1.64 -34.50 6.41
N SER A 692 1.20 -33.26 6.59
CA SER A 692 1.84 -32.31 7.48
C SER A 692 0.84 -31.53 8.32
N MET A 693 1.26 -31.19 9.54
CA MET A 693 0.49 -30.41 10.50
C MET A 693 1.43 -29.37 11.13
N GLU A 694 1.16 -28.10 10.91
CA GLU A 694 1.95 -26.97 11.40
C GLU A 694 1.07 -26.08 12.27
N HIS A 695 1.53 -25.78 13.48
CA HIS A 695 0.94 -24.78 14.36
C HIS A 695 1.93 -23.63 14.52
N LEU A 696 1.46 -22.39 14.41
CA LEU A 696 2.23 -21.16 14.61
C LEU A 696 1.46 -20.21 15.53
N GLY A 697 2.02 -19.93 16.71
CA GLY A 697 1.52 -18.90 17.62
C GLY A 697 2.42 -17.67 17.59
N GLN A 698 1.85 -16.48 17.50
CA GLN A 698 2.54 -15.20 17.55
C GLN A 698 1.86 -14.25 18.54
N TRP A 699 2.64 -13.75 19.50
CA TRP A 699 2.19 -12.83 20.56
C TRP A 699 2.85 -11.45 20.37
N THR A 700 2.03 -10.42 20.19
CA THR A 700 2.47 -9.02 20.06
C THR A 700 2.39 -8.33 21.41
N PHE A 701 3.44 -8.44 22.24
CA PHE A 701 3.45 -7.89 23.60
C PHE A 701 3.17 -6.39 23.63
N SER A 702 3.71 -5.65 22.66
CA SER A 702 3.48 -4.22 22.46
C SER A 702 3.65 -3.84 20.99
N GLU A 703 3.32 -2.60 20.61
CA GLU A 703 3.60 -2.05 19.27
C GLU A 703 5.09 -2.07 18.88
N ARG A 704 5.98 -2.28 19.87
CA ARG A 704 7.44 -2.34 19.71
C ARG A 704 8.01 -3.76 19.69
N PHE A 705 7.26 -4.77 20.12
CA PHE A 705 7.77 -6.12 20.27
C PHE A 705 6.72 -7.21 20.05
N SER A 706 7.02 -8.13 19.14
CA SER A 706 6.30 -9.39 18.94
C SER A 706 7.28 -10.57 18.89
N ILE A 707 6.82 -11.73 19.35
CA ILE A 707 7.51 -13.01 19.18
C ILE A 707 6.53 -14.05 18.67
N GLY A 708 7.00 -15.08 17.98
CA GLY A 708 6.21 -16.23 17.61
C GLY A 708 7.05 -17.49 17.51
N ALA A 709 6.39 -18.63 17.71
CA ALA A 709 6.98 -19.95 17.65
C ALA A 709 5.98 -20.94 17.05
N GLY A 710 6.50 -21.92 16.33
CA GLY A 710 5.69 -22.94 15.67
C GLY A 710 6.35 -24.31 15.65
N ILE A 711 5.52 -25.34 15.53
CA ILE A 711 5.92 -26.75 15.47
C ILE A 711 5.27 -27.37 14.24
N LYS A 712 6.03 -28.18 13.50
CA LYS A 712 5.69 -28.72 12.19
C LYS A 712 5.93 -30.22 12.19
N ALA A 713 4.88 -31.02 12.28
CA ALA A 713 4.96 -32.48 12.16
C ALA A 713 4.74 -32.89 10.69
N ILE A 714 5.61 -33.75 10.14
CA ILE A 714 5.51 -34.24 8.76
C ILE A 714 5.67 -35.77 8.76
N LYS A 715 4.73 -36.47 8.11
CA LYS A 715 4.75 -37.94 7.94
C LYS A 715 4.64 -38.29 6.47
N GLN A 716 5.61 -39.05 5.97
CA GLN A 716 5.59 -39.67 4.65
C GLN A 716 5.12 -41.12 4.76
N VAL A 717 4.22 -41.56 3.89
CA VAL A 717 3.82 -42.98 3.83
C VAL A 717 4.96 -43.82 3.25
N GLY A 718 5.18 -45.02 3.81
CA GLY A 718 6.32 -45.88 3.50
C GLY A 718 7.59 -45.59 4.32
N VAL A 719 7.62 -44.48 5.06
CA VAL A 719 8.72 -44.13 5.99
C VAL A 719 8.19 -44.14 7.42
N SER A 720 8.84 -44.86 8.33
CA SER A 720 8.38 -45.03 9.72
C SER A 720 8.62 -43.81 10.61
N SER A 721 9.60 -42.97 10.28
CA SER A 721 9.96 -41.79 11.07
C SER A 721 8.99 -40.62 10.90
N LEU A 722 8.45 -40.11 12.02
CA LEU A 722 7.83 -38.80 12.07
C LEU A 722 8.92 -37.71 12.03
N PHE A 723 8.84 -36.79 11.08
CA PHE A 723 9.78 -35.69 10.95
C PHE A 723 9.23 -34.46 11.69
N ILE A 724 9.97 -33.98 12.70
CA ILE A 724 9.57 -32.80 13.50
C ILE A 724 10.46 -31.61 13.13
N GLY A 725 9.81 -30.60 12.56
CA GLY A 725 10.32 -29.26 12.31
C GLY A 725 9.80 -28.25 13.33
N TYR A 726 10.42 -27.07 13.34
CA TYR A 726 10.00 -25.95 14.19
C TYR A 726 10.35 -24.61 13.52
N SER A 727 9.55 -23.60 13.81
CA SER A 727 9.72 -22.25 13.32
C SER A 727 9.70 -21.24 14.47
N GLY A 728 10.28 -20.07 14.23
CA GLY A 728 10.28 -18.96 15.18
C GLY A 728 10.36 -17.63 14.44
N ASN A 729 9.67 -16.61 14.93
CA ASN A 729 9.79 -15.24 14.45
C ASN A 729 9.88 -14.25 15.62
N MET A 730 10.47 -13.09 15.37
CA MET A 730 10.63 -12.03 16.36
C MET A 730 10.72 -10.68 15.67
N GLY A 731 9.91 -9.71 16.10
CA GLY A 731 9.86 -8.37 15.52
C GLY A 731 10.10 -7.30 16.57
N PHE A 732 11.12 -6.46 16.37
CA PHE A 732 11.41 -5.28 17.18
C PHE A 732 11.16 -4.01 16.36
N ARG A 733 10.26 -3.14 16.82
CA ARG A 733 10.02 -1.82 16.20
C ARG A 733 10.48 -0.71 17.14
N ILE A 734 11.47 0.06 16.69
CA ILE A 734 12.05 1.18 17.43
C ILE A 734 11.72 2.48 16.69
N ASN A 735 10.93 3.34 17.33
CA ASN A 735 10.50 4.62 16.76
C ASN A 735 11.70 5.44 16.24
N LYS A 736 11.56 6.03 15.05
CA LYS A 736 12.60 6.75 14.27
C LYS A 736 13.77 5.90 13.74
N ILE A 737 14.05 4.70 14.28
CA ILE A 737 15.12 3.82 13.79
C ILE A 737 14.60 2.83 12.74
N GLY A 738 13.42 2.24 12.94
CA GLY A 738 12.81 1.28 12.01
C GLY A 738 12.32 0.01 12.72
N GLU A 739 12.17 -1.06 11.95
CA GLU A 739 11.73 -2.37 12.40
C GLU A 739 12.75 -3.44 11.98
N LEU A 740 13.12 -4.32 12.91
CA LEU A 740 13.96 -5.48 12.68
C LEU A 740 13.14 -6.74 12.93
N GLN A 741 12.98 -7.55 11.88
CA GLN A 741 12.32 -8.86 11.95
C GLN A 741 13.37 -9.96 11.77
N LEU A 742 13.37 -10.93 12.68
CA LEU A 742 14.11 -12.18 12.57
C LEU A 742 13.10 -13.31 12.38
N SER A 743 13.43 -14.29 11.53
CA SER A 743 12.65 -15.53 11.43
C SER A 743 13.53 -16.71 11.06
N PHE A 744 13.10 -17.90 11.48
CA PHE A 744 13.74 -19.18 11.22
C PHE A 744 12.65 -20.24 11.02
N ASP A 745 12.84 -21.15 10.06
CA ASP A 745 12.03 -22.35 9.88
C ASP A 745 12.95 -23.53 9.59
N LYS A 746 12.80 -24.61 10.35
CA LYS A 746 13.42 -25.91 10.08
C LYS A 746 12.34 -26.84 9.58
N GLY A 747 12.25 -26.93 8.26
CA GLY A 747 11.34 -27.82 7.55
C GLY A 747 12.07 -29.01 6.94
N TYR A 748 11.32 -29.75 6.11
CA TYR A 748 11.81 -30.85 5.30
C TYR A 748 11.26 -30.69 3.88
N LEU A 749 12.05 -31.04 2.88
CA LEU A 749 11.69 -31.03 1.46
C LEU A 749 11.88 -32.43 0.86
N PRO A 750 11.11 -32.83 -0.16
CA PRO A 750 11.39 -34.05 -0.92
C PRO A 750 12.80 -34.00 -1.54
N GLY A 751 13.59 -35.04 -1.31
CA GLY A 751 14.89 -35.26 -1.94
C GLY A 751 14.79 -36.09 -3.21
N MET A 752 15.87 -36.10 -4.00
CA MET A 752 15.94 -36.90 -5.24
C MET A 752 15.87 -38.41 -4.97
N ALA A 753 16.22 -38.86 -3.76
CA ALA A 753 16.11 -40.26 -3.34
C ALA A 753 14.69 -40.61 -2.79
N ARG A 754 13.69 -39.76 -3.05
CA ARG A 754 12.31 -39.87 -2.52
C ARG A 754 12.21 -39.80 -1.00
N ASP A 755 13.25 -39.26 -0.35
CA ASP A 755 13.38 -39.07 1.09
C ASP A 755 12.94 -37.67 1.56
N LEU A 756 12.73 -37.46 2.86
CA LEU A 756 12.50 -36.13 3.43
C LEU A 756 13.80 -35.51 3.96
N VAL A 757 14.32 -34.56 3.18
CA VAL A 757 15.60 -33.89 3.40
C VAL A 757 15.40 -32.65 4.27
N LYS A 758 16.17 -32.55 5.37
CA LYS A 758 16.22 -31.38 6.27
C LYS A 758 16.55 -30.09 5.48
N ASN A 759 15.71 -29.06 5.64
CA ASN A 759 15.94 -27.74 5.09
C ASN A 759 15.72 -26.64 6.14
N ASN A 760 16.78 -25.92 6.49
CA ASN A 760 16.74 -24.77 7.38
C ASN A 760 16.63 -23.50 6.52
N ILE A 761 15.69 -22.62 6.85
CA ILE A 761 15.54 -21.28 6.28
C ILE A 761 15.70 -20.29 7.42
N GLY A 762 16.49 -19.24 7.20
CA GLY A 762 16.67 -18.14 8.15
C GLY A 762 16.53 -16.81 7.43
N ARG A 763 15.90 -15.81 8.06
CA ARG A 763 15.69 -14.51 7.44
C ARG A 763 15.82 -13.37 8.43
N ILE A 764 16.63 -12.37 8.07
CA ILE A 764 16.84 -11.12 8.80
C ILE A 764 16.36 -9.99 7.89
N THR A 765 15.31 -9.29 8.31
CA THR A 765 14.71 -8.18 7.56
C THR A 765 14.77 -6.91 8.40
N TYR A 766 15.42 -5.86 7.90
CA TYR A 766 15.36 -4.52 8.49
C TYR A 766 14.60 -3.58 7.56
N TYR A 767 13.57 -2.93 8.06
CA TYR A 767 12.74 -1.97 7.32
C TYR A 767 12.69 -0.63 8.05
N LYS A 768 13.00 0.45 7.35
CA LYS A 768 12.83 1.82 7.85
C LYS A 768 12.00 2.63 6.88
N GLN A 769 11.01 3.35 7.40
CA GLN A 769 10.29 4.41 6.71
C GLN A 769 10.64 5.77 7.34
N PHE A 770 10.66 6.83 6.54
CA PHE A 770 10.98 8.20 6.93
C PHE A 770 10.26 9.23 6.05
#